data_AF-A0A2N1XSW5-F1
#
_entry.id   AF-A0A2N1XSW5-F1
#
_cell.length_a   1.000
_cell.length_b   1.000
_cell.length_c   1.000
_cell.angle_alpha   90.00
_cell.angle_beta   90.00
_cell.angle_gamma   90.00
#
_symmetry.space_group_name_H-M   'P 1'
#
loop_
_entity.id
_entity.type
_entity.pdbx_description
1 polymer ?
#
loop_
_entity_poly.entity_id
_entity_poly.type
_entity_poly.pdbx_seq_one_letter_code
_entity_poly.pdbx_strand_id
1 'polypeptide(L)'
;MSNRFWIPAVSSVITAQWRQKSFFPVLNEWEASKSAELDNSVLAKLLQLKRREPLPTSGKLGDAFEFDLDRTLECPTLDDIAQFQRQHPLWGMPYALPGLSDGEEKTLSQWLQEGARFDPRPPLSKSAQREIGQWEAFFNGRSNKERLVARYIYEHLFIGHIHFKGHPDAEFYRLVRSTTPPGQAIVEIDTVRPYELSAGADFYYRLRPVVATIVDKNHFVYELSDEKKARYQALFFTPDYEVTALPSYRDATAANPFKTFIDIPLNSRYKFLLDDAGYFFSGFIKGPVCRGQVAINVIQDRFWVVFIDPDSDFVEQSSAFLAENARYLSLPGSGGDEIGVLDMAKYTDLGQQYLIKKDAFIGESLLKDQGAGLDTLWDGGGKNTNAALTVFRHFDSATVVTGFVGDTPLTGWVVDYPVFERIHYLLVAGFNVFGSSAHQVATRRYMDYIRRDAENNLLRFMPAKQRQRIYDRWYQGLGARFEKLFWEPLYSIDIETAMDFKTNDYVGEFFDQVRRRLGAAAGKNDAINHCRQEACPQLDASLLRQEVDKQMRRLAGLKGKQLKALPEVAFVRIETGQPQQDLVYTLVVDKALSNVSFMFVESLRRVPEHDTLTVVPDFLGSYPNFFFAVKKDQLNDFVNMLKQARTPKSIEAFYRRFGVRRSNPEIWRYSDWFNEQHKLQNGLKAGLFDLNRYQNL
;
A
#
# COMPACT_ATOMS: atom_id res chain seq x y z
N MET A 1 -19.71 25.08 0.56
CA MET A 1 -18.82 24.48 1.57
C MET A 1 -19.36 23.10 1.86
N SER A 2 -18.54 22.06 1.72
CA SER A 2 -18.99 20.69 1.97
C SER A 2 -19.17 20.48 3.48
N ASN A 3 -20.41 20.26 3.92
CA ASN A 3 -20.69 19.84 5.29
C ASN A 3 -19.97 18.51 5.56
N ARG A 4 -19.49 18.32 6.80
CA ARG A 4 -18.83 17.08 7.23
C ARG A 4 -19.69 16.38 8.28
N PHE A 5 -19.56 15.07 8.41
CA PHE A 5 -20.40 14.30 9.34
C PHE A 5 -19.61 13.67 10.48
N TRP A 6 -20.27 13.58 11.64
CA TRP A 6 -19.80 12.85 12.81
C TRP A 6 -20.93 11.98 13.34
N ILE A 7 -20.60 10.79 13.84
CA ILE A 7 -21.50 9.96 14.63
C ILE A 7 -21.22 10.28 16.10
N PRO A 8 -22.15 10.90 16.84
CA PRO A 8 -21.90 11.29 18.21
C PRO A 8 -21.59 10.09 19.11
N ALA A 9 -20.38 10.08 19.68
CA ALA A 9 -20.03 9.26 20.84
C ALA A 9 -19.57 10.19 21.97
N VAL A 10 -20.56 10.78 22.65
CA VAL A 10 -20.56 11.46 23.97
C VAL A 10 -19.47 12.51 24.27
N SER A 11 -19.90 13.79 24.31
CA SER A 11 -19.55 14.89 25.24
C SER A 11 -19.94 16.23 24.60
N SER A 12 -20.65 17.13 25.30
CA SER A 12 -21.05 18.43 24.75
C SER A 12 -19.87 19.33 24.36
N VAL A 13 -18.73 19.17 25.04
CA VAL A 13 -17.47 19.88 24.75
C VAL A 13 -16.85 19.39 23.44
N ILE A 14 -16.93 18.08 23.17
CA ILE A 14 -16.42 17.48 21.92
C ILE A 14 -17.32 17.87 20.74
N THR A 15 -18.65 17.87 20.92
CA THR A 15 -19.61 18.28 19.89
C THR A 15 -19.40 19.73 19.45
N ALA A 16 -19.17 20.66 20.38
CA ALA A 16 -18.93 22.07 20.06
C ALA A 16 -17.67 22.26 19.18
N GLN A 17 -16.58 21.53 19.48
CA GLN A 17 -15.35 21.56 18.68
C GLN A 17 -15.56 21.01 17.26
N TRP A 18 -16.38 19.96 17.11
CA TRP A 18 -16.75 19.42 15.80
C TRP A 18 -17.56 20.42 14.98
N ARG A 19 -18.54 21.11 15.59
CA ARG A 19 -19.33 22.15 14.90
C ARG A 19 -18.48 23.32 14.42
N GLN A 20 -17.47 23.74 15.18
CA GLN A 20 -16.50 24.76 14.74
C GLN A 20 -15.71 24.35 13.49
N LYS A 21 -15.61 23.03 13.22
CA LYS A 21 -15.01 22.45 12.01
C LYS A 21 -16.06 22.12 10.93
N SER A 22 -17.28 22.63 11.05
CA SER A 22 -18.42 22.37 10.15
C SER A 22 -18.83 20.89 10.07
N PHE A 23 -18.71 20.17 11.20
CA PHE A 23 -19.27 18.82 11.34
C PHE A 23 -20.67 18.85 11.94
N PHE A 24 -21.58 18.09 11.35
CA PHE A 24 -22.98 17.93 11.76
C PHE A 24 -23.29 16.47 12.09
N PRO A 25 -24.26 16.19 12.98
CA PRO A 25 -24.61 14.81 13.31
C PRO A 25 -25.42 14.16 12.18
N VAL A 26 -25.24 12.85 12.00
CA VAL A 26 -26.13 12.02 11.16
C VAL A 26 -27.28 11.38 11.95
N LEU A 27 -27.19 11.44 13.28
CA LEU A 27 -28.15 10.91 14.25
C LEU A 27 -28.94 12.05 14.90
N ASN A 28 -30.02 11.73 15.61
CA ASN A 28 -30.78 12.69 16.40
C ASN A 28 -29.89 13.28 17.52
N GLU A 29 -29.88 14.60 17.64
CA GLU A 29 -29.22 15.34 18.74
C GLU A 29 -30.22 16.12 19.61
N TRP A 30 -31.52 15.98 19.32
CA TRP A 30 -32.62 16.64 20.02
C TRP A 30 -33.22 15.71 21.08
N GLU A 31 -34.33 16.14 21.70
CA GLU A 31 -35.02 15.36 22.73
C GLU A 31 -35.41 13.97 22.21
N ALA A 32 -35.02 12.94 22.98
CA ALA A 32 -35.11 11.56 22.56
C ALA A 32 -36.54 11.02 22.69
N SER A 33 -37.07 10.51 21.59
CA SER A 33 -38.27 9.66 21.55
C SER A 33 -38.15 8.70 20.37
N LYS A 34 -38.82 7.55 20.40
CA LYS A 34 -38.71 6.55 19.31
C LYS A 34 -38.99 7.14 17.92
N SER A 35 -39.95 8.06 17.82
CA SER A 35 -40.25 8.77 16.57
C SER A 35 -39.18 9.81 16.24
N ALA A 36 -38.76 10.62 17.22
CA ALA A 36 -37.74 11.65 17.01
C ALA A 36 -36.38 11.07 16.58
N GLU A 37 -36.00 9.90 17.09
CA GLU A 37 -34.75 9.22 16.69
C GLU A 37 -34.71 8.91 15.18
N LEU A 38 -35.85 8.60 14.57
CA LEU A 38 -35.93 8.38 13.12
C LEU A 38 -36.18 9.67 12.36
N ASP A 39 -37.05 10.54 12.87
CA ASP A 39 -37.44 11.76 12.17
C ASP A 39 -36.32 12.78 12.07
N ASN A 40 -35.43 12.81 13.06
CA ASN A 40 -34.29 13.71 13.13
C ASN A 40 -32.96 13.03 12.75
N SER A 41 -33.00 11.84 12.13
CA SER A 41 -31.81 11.11 11.68
C SER A 41 -31.64 11.21 10.17
N VAL A 42 -30.58 11.89 9.71
CA VAL A 42 -30.21 11.94 8.28
C VAL A 42 -29.97 10.53 7.74
N LEU A 43 -29.37 9.65 8.54
CA LEU A 43 -29.18 8.25 8.17
C LEU A 43 -30.52 7.54 7.90
N ALA A 44 -31.51 7.69 8.78
CA ALA A 44 -32.84 7.12 8.59
C ALA A 44 -33.51 7.66 7.32
N LYS A 45 -33.44 8.98 7.09
CA LYS A 45 -34.04 9.63 5.91
C LYS A 45 -33.40 9.16 4.60
N LEU A 46 -32.10 8.90 4.57
CA LEU A 46 -31.40 8.38 3.37
C LEU A 46 -31.68 6.89 3.11
N LEU A 47 -31.86 6.08 4.16
CA LEU A 47 -32.31 4.68 4.01
C LEU A 47 -33.75 4.64 3.46
N GLN A 48 -34.65 5.45 4.01
CA GLN A 48 -36.03 5.56 3.52
C GLN A 48 -36.11 6.07 2.07
N LEU A 49 -35.23 7.00 1.67
CA LEU A 49 -35.12 7.46 0.29
C LEU A 49 -34.80 6.29 -0.65
N LYS A 50 -33.81 5.45 -0.31
CA LYS A 50 -33.42 4.28 -1.13
C LYS A 50 -34.57 3.29 -1.29
N ARG A 51 -35.35 3.07 -0.23
CA ARG A 51 -36.50 2.17 -0.26
C ARG A 51 -37.63 2.70 -1.14
N ARG A 52 -37.91 4.00 -1.06
CA ARG A 52 -38.96 4.65 -1.85
C ARG A 52 -38.61 4.73 -3.33
N GLU A 53 -37.34 4.97 -3.63
CA GLU A 53 -36.81 5.14 -4.99
C GLU A 53 -35.72 4.07 -5.27
N PRO A 54 -36.09 2.80 -5.45
CA PRO A 54 -35.15 1.71 -5.64
C PRO A 54 -34.38 1.82 -6.97
N LEU A 55 -33.18 1.25 -7.01
CA LEU A 55 -32.37 1.22 -8.23
C LEU A 55 -32.94 0.23 -9.27
N PRO A 56 -32.63 0.43 -10.56
CA PRO A 56 -32.78 -0.63 -11.56
C PRO A 56 -32.04 -1.90 -11.14
N THR A 57 -32.63 -3.06 -11.44
CA THR A 57 -32.09 -4.38 -11.07
C THR A 57 -31.16 -4.99 -12.12
N SER A 58 -30.93 -4.28 -13.23
CA SER A 58 -30.03 -4.72 -14.30
C SER A 58 -29.51 -3.53 -15.13
N GLY A 59 -28.48 -3.79 -15.94
CA GLY A 59 -27.86 -2.78 -16.80
C GLY A 59 -27.00 -1.77 -16.05
N LYS A 60 -26.45 -0.79 -16.76
CA LYS A 60 -25.72 0.32 -16.15
C LYS A 60 -26.68 1.26 -15.44
N LEU A 61 -26.23 1.86 -14.34
CA LEU A 61 -26.90 3.01 -13.77
C LEU A 61 -26.77 4.20 -14.74
N GLY A 62 -27.80 5.04 -14.84
CA GLY A 62 -27.80 6.20 -15.73
C GLY A 62 -27.05 7.41 -15.17
N ASP A 63 -27.07 8.52 -15.92
CA ASP A 63 -26.30 9.75 -15.64
C ASP A 63 -26.79 10.53 -14.40
N ALA A 64 -27.85 10.06 -13.74
CA ALA A 64 -28.30 10.61 -12.46
C ALA A 64 -27.32 10.33 -11.30
N PHE A 65 -26.30 9.48 -11.50
CA PHE A 65 -25.29 9.14 -10.51
C PHE A 65 -23.93 9.64 -10.93
N GLU A 66 -23.16 10.12 -9.96
CA GLU A 66 -21.77 10.50 -10.14
C GLU A 66 -20.88 9.41 -9.54
N PHE A 67 -19.80 9.06 -10.23
CA PHE A 67 -18.87 7.99 -9.82
C PHE A 67 -17.42 8.45 -9.70
N ASP A 68 -17.12 9.67 -10.12
CA ASP A 68 -15.77 10.23 -10.06
C ASP A 68 -15.29 10.36 -8.61
N LEU A 69 -14.01 10.07 -8.38
CA LEU A 69 -13.40 10.07 -7.04
C LEU A 69 -13.13 11.49 -6.51
N ASP A 70 -13.00 12.46 -7.40
CA ASP A 70 -12.75 13.87 -7.12
C ASP A 70 -14.02 14.74 -7.18
N ARG A 71 -15.20 14.10 -7.29
CA ARG A 71 -16.48 14.81 -7.26
C ARG A 71 -16.66 15.59 -5.96
N THR A 72 -17.50 16.61 -6.02
CA THR A 72 -17.93 17.30 -4.79
C THR A 72 -18.81 16.35 -3.99
N LEU A 73 -18.34 15.93 -2.82
CA LEU A 73 -19.14 15.10 -1.92
C LEU A 73 -20.18 15.98 -1.21
N GLU A 74 -21.43 15.54 -1.29
CA GLU A 74 -22.58 16.21 -0.66
C GLU A 74 -23.08 15.43 0.54
N CYS A 75 -23.37 16.17 1.60
CA CYS A 75 -23.67 15.67 2.93
C CYS A 75 -24.74 16.58 3.53
N PRO A 76 -26.04 16.32 3.29
CA PRO A 76 -27.11 17.22 3.73
C PRO A 76 -27.21 17.25 5.26
N THR A 77 -27.37 18.44 5.85
CA THR A 77 -27.81 18.53 7.25
C THR A 77 -29.26 18.09 7.38
N LEU A 78 -29.75 17.98 8.62
CA LEU A 78 -31.18 17.73 8.86
C LEU A 78 -32.06 18.83 8.25
N ASP A 79 -31.60 20.09 8.23
CA ASP A 79 -32.35 21.20 7.63
C ASP A 79 -32.36 21.12 6.09
N ASP A 80 -31.27 20.64 5.49
CA ASP A 80 -31.10 20.57 4.03
C ASP A 80 -31.71 19.28 3.41
N ILE A 81 -31.99 18.24 4.21
CA ILE A 81 -32.31 16.89 3.71
C ILE A 81 -33.54 16.88 2.78
N ALA A 82 -34.55 17.71 3.06
CA ALA A 82 -35.76 17.77 2.25
C ALA A 82 -35.48 18.36 0.87
N GLN A 83 -34.58 19.35 0.77
CA GLN A 83 -34.14 19.90 -0.51
C GLN A 83 -33.28 18.89 -1.26
N PHE A 84 -32.33 18.26 -0.57
CA PHE A 84 -31.47 17.22 -1.13
C PHE A 84 -32.28 16.08 -1.75
N GLN A 85 -33.30 15.57 -1.04
CA GLN A 85 -34.19 14.51 -1.55
C GLN A 85 -34.93 14.90 -2.84
N ARG A 86 -35.30 16.18 -3.00
CA ARG A 86 -35.95 16.69 -4.22
C ARG A 86 -34.97 16.82 -5.38
N GLN A 87 -33.74 17.25 -5.11
CA GLN A 87 -32.71 17.45 -6.13
C GLN A 87 -32.07 16.11 -6.56
N HIS A 88 -31.98 15.15 -5.63
CA HIS A 88 -31.30 13.88 -5.80
C HIS A 88 -32.17 12.68 -5.37
N PRO A 89 -33.32 12.44 -6.03
CA PRO A 89 -34.29 11.43 -5.59
C PRO A 89 -33.72 10.01 -5.54
N LEU A 90 -32.72 9.70 -6.37
CA LEU A 90 -32.09 8.37 -6.44
C LEU A 90 -30.87 8.19 -5.51
N TRP A 91 -30.47 9.23 -4.78
CA TRP A 91 -29.23 9.26 -3.97
C TRP A 91 -29.41 8.73 -2.54
N GLY A 92 -30.41 7.88 -2.32
CA GLY A 92 -30.56 7.14 -1.06
C GLY A 92 -29.35 6.23 -0.80
N MET A 93 -29.17 5.85 0.46
CA MET A 93 -28.06 4.99 0.90
C MET A 93 -28.51 3.51 0.98
N PRO A 94 -27.67 2.53 0.60
CA PRO A 94 -26.31 2.68 0.05
C PRO A 94 -26.28 3.38 -1.32
N TYR A 95 -25.37 4.34 -1.47
CA TYR A 95 -25.31 5.17 -2.67
C TYR A 95 -24.90 4.36 -3.90
N ALA A 96 -25.68 4.50 -4.99
CA ALA A 96 -25.44 3.83 -6.27
C ALA A 96 -25.15 2.31 -6.16
N LEU A 97 -25.77 1.67 -5.16
CA LEU A 97 -25.83 0.24 -4.92
C LEU A 97 -27.26 -0.14 -4.47
N PRO A 98 -27.65 -1.42 -4.55
CA PRO A 98 -28.97 -1.86 -4.12
C PRO A 98 -29.20 -1.57 -2.64
N GLY A 99 -30.47 -1.38 -2.28
CA GLY A 99 -30.88 -1.20 -0.90
C GLY A 99 -30.56 -2.41 -0.02
N LEU A 100 -30.68 -2.21 1.28
CA LEU A 100 -30.60 -3.28 2.26
C LEU A 100 -31.81 -4.22 2.14
N SER A 101 -31.68 -5.46 2.60
CA SER A 101 -32.84 -6.33 2.77
C SER A 101 -33.80 -5.77 3.82
N ASP A 102 -35.07 -6.18 3.79
CA ASP A 102 -36.07 -5.76 4.79
C ASP A 102 -35.61 -6.08 6.23
N GLY A 103 -34.89 -7.19 6.42
CA GLY A 103 -34.36 -7.59 7.73
C GLY A 103 -33.25 -6.68 8.22
N GLU A 104 -32.31 -6.33 7.35
CA GLU A 104 -31.20 -5.42 7.67
C GLU A 104 -31.71 -3.99 7.92
N GLU A 105 -32.62 -3.49 7.08
CA GLU A 105 -33.23 -2.17 7.28
C GLU A 105 -34.00 -2.11 8.60
N LYS A 106 -34.74 -3.17 8.95
CA LYS A 106 -35.44 -3.27 10.23
C LYS A 106 -34.46 -3.25 11.41
N THR A 107 -33.34 -3.98 11.31
CA THR A 107 -32.29 -3.98 12.33
C THR A 107 -31.71 -2.58 12.53
N LEU A 108 -31.34 -1.89 11.45
CA LEU A 108 -30.81 -0.53 11.55
C LEU A 108 -31.85 0.46 12.07
N SER A 109 -33.10 0.35 11.62
CA SER A 109 -34.19 1.23 12.08
C SER A 109 -34.46 1.03 13.56
N GLN A 110 -34.45 -0.22 14.05
CA GLN A 110 -34.61 -0.51 15.47
C GLN A 110 -33.43 0.04 16.29
N TRP A 111 -32.19 -0.18 15.84
CA TRP A 111 -31.00 0.37 16.49
C TRP A 111 -31.06 1.90 16.58
N LEU A 112 -31.49 2.58 15.52
CA LEU A 112 -31.72 4.02 15.52
C LEU A 112 -32.81 4.42 16.52
N GLN A 113 -33.97 3.75 16.51
CA GLN A 113 -35.07 4.00 17.47
C GLN A 113 -34.66 3.82 18.94
N GLU A 114 -33.67 2.98 19.21
CA GLU A 114 -33.10 2.73 20.54
C GLU A 114 -32.02 3.76 20.93
N GLY A 115 -31.79 4.76 20.07
CA GLY A 115 -30.84 5.87 20.28
C GLY A 115 -29.43 5.55 19.80
N ALA A 116 -29.29 4.64 18.82
CA ALA A 116 -28.01 4.26 18.22
C ALA A 116 -26.93 3.86 19.24
N ARG A 117 -27.35 3.19 20.32
CA ARG A 117 -26.48 2.82 21.44
C ARG A 117 -25.44 1.80 20.98
N PHE A 118 -24.27 1.86 21.61
CA PHE A 118 -23.19 0.90 21.42
C PHE A 118 -22.89 0.22 22.75
N ASP A 119 -22.68 -1.09 22.71
CA ASP A 119 -22.23 -1.82 23.89
C ASP A 119 -20.79 -1.43 24.25
N PRO A 120 -20.47 -1.31 25.55
CA PRO A 120 -19.09 -1.17 25.96
C PRO A 120 -18.31 -2.40 25.51
N ARG A 121 -17.10 -2.17 24.99
CA ARG A 121 -16.24 -3.27 24.54
C ARG A 121 -15.83 -4.14 25.72
N PRO A 122 -15.67 -5.46 25.49
CA PRO A 122 -15.09 -6.31 26.51
C PRO A 122 -13.68 -5.80 26.87
N PRO A 123 -13.27 -5.95 28.14
CA PRO A 123 -11.90 -5.61 28.54
C PRO A 123 -10.90 -6.51 27.81
N LEU A 124 -9.67 -6.02 27.67
CA LEU A 124 -8.58 -6.82 27.12
C LEU A 124 -8.37 -8.10 27.92
N SER A 125 -8.10 -9.20 27.21
CA SER A 125 -7.77 -10.49 27.83
C SER A 125 -6.53 -10.39 28.73
N LYS A 126 -6.42 -11.27 29.74
CA LYS A 126 -5.24 -11.27 30.64
C LYS A 126 -3.94 -11.55 29.88
N SER A 127 -3.98 -12.37 28.82
CA SER A 127 -2.84 -12.60 27.94
C SER A 127 -2.46 -11.33 27.20
N ALA A 128 -3.41 -10.62 26.58
CA ALA A 128 -3.17 -9.34 25.93
C ALA A 128 -2.54 -8.31 26.88
N GLN A 129 -3.08 -8.17 28.10
CA GLN A 129 -2.53 -7.24 29.09
C GLN A 129 -1.08 -7.58 29.47
N ARG A 130 -0.75 -8.88 29.58
CA ARG A 130 0.62 -9.34 29.86
C ARG A 130 1.58 -8.99 28.72
N GLU A 131 1.21 -9.30 27.47
CA GLU A 131 2.05 -8.98 26.32
C GLU A 131 2.25 -7.47 26.15
N ILE A 132 1.18 -6.69 26.32
CA ILE A 132 1.26 -5.22 26.32
C ILE A 132 2.27 -4.75 27.38
N GLY A 133 2.16 -5.24 28.61
CA GLY A 133 3.09 -4.86 29.68
C GLY A 133 4.55 -5.18 29.36
N GLN A 134 4.83 -6.35 28.77
CA GLN A 134 6.18 -6.76 28.39
C GLN A 134 6.79 -5.92 27.27
N TRP A 135 5.99 -5.54 26.28
CA TRP A 135 6.43 -4.71 25.16
C TRP A 135 6.51 -3.23 25.53
N GLU A 136 5.56 -2.71 26.30
CA GLU A 136 5.65 -1.35 26.84
C GLU A 136 6.89 -1.21 27.75
N ALA A 137 7.23 -2.22 28.56
CA ALA A 137 8.46 -2.19 29.34
C ALA A 137 9.72 -2.15 28.45
N PHE A 138 9.73 -2.89 27.34
CA PHE A 138 10.83 -2.88 26.38
C PHE A 138 11.00 -1.52 25.70
N PHE A 139 9.90 -0.90 25.24
CA PHE A 139 9.96 0.39 24.56
C PHE A 139 10.28 1.57 25.49
N ASN A 140 10.03 1.43 26.80
CA ASN A 140 10.24 2.50 27.79
C ASN A 140 11.50 2.27 28.66
N GLY A 141 12.55 1.68 28.08
CA GLY A 141 13.88 1.58 28.71
C GLY A 141 14.47 2.96 29.05
N ARG A 142 15.41 2.99 30.01
CA ARG A 142 15.88 4.25 30.64
C ARG A 142 17.19 4.78 30.05
N SER A 143 18.05 3.90 29.54
CA SER A 143 19.34 4.30 28.96
C SER A 143 19.14 5.07 27.65
N ASN A 144 20.12 5.90 27.29
CA ASN A 144 20.09 6.61 26.00
C ASN A 144 20.02 5.63 24.81
N LYS A 145 20.71 4.48 24.90
CA LYS A 145 20.67 3.41 23.89
C LYS A 145 19.25 2.84 23.73
N GLU A 146 18.60 2.46 24.83
CA GLU A 146 17.21 1.97 24.81
C GLU A 146 16.24 3.02 24.24
N ARG A 147 16.36 4.28 24.67
CA ARG A 147 15.49 5.37 24.21
C ARG A 147 15.66 5.69 22.73
N LEU A 148 16.89 5.66 22.22
CA LEU A 148 17.17 5.89 20.80
C LEU A 148 16.64 4.73 19.93
N VAL A 149 16.82 3.49 20.38
CA VAL A 149 16.30 2.29 19.69
C VAL A 149 14.78 2.28 19.70
N ALA A 150 14.14 2.59 20.83
CA ALA A 150 12.69 2.68 20.92
C ALA A 150 12.12 3.77 20.01
N ARG A 151 12.80 4.92 19.91
CA ARG A 151 12.47 5.98 18.93
C ARG A 151 12.56 5.46 17.50
N TYR A 152 13.67 4.80 17.14
CA TYR A 152 13.84 4.24 15.80
C TYR A 152 12.72 3.26 15.45
N ILE A 153 12.41 2.31 16.34
CA ILE A 153 11.35 1.33 16.12
C ILE A 153 9.98 2.02 16.03
N TYR A 154 9.68 2.97 16.90
CA TYR A 154 8.42 3.72 16.86
C TYR A 154 8.23 4.46 15.54
N GLU A 155 9.23 5.23 15.09
CA GLU A 155 9.15 5.98 13.83
C GLU A 155 8.97 5.07 12.60
N HIS A 156 9.30 3.78 12.73
CA HIS A 156 9.10 2.75 11.71
C HIS A 156 7.79 1.97 11.81
N LEU A 157 7.19 1.85 12.99
CA LEU A 157 6.00 1.01 13.23
C LEU A 157 4.71 1.78 13.53
N PHE A 158 4.76 3.09 13.83
CA PHE A 158 3.64 3.87 14.39
C PHE A 158 2.34 3.81 13.59
N ILE A 159 2.42 3.60 12.27
CA ILE A 159 1.26 3.69 11.38
C ILE A 159 0.56 2.34 11.14
N GLY A 160 1.27 1.23 11.29
CA GLY A 160 0.71 -0.10 11.04
C GLY A 160 -0.06 -0.66 12.22
N HIS A 161 -0.74 -1.77 12.00
CA HIS A 161 -1.38 -2.52 13.07
C HIS A 161 -0.39 -3.53 13.65
N ILE A 162 -0.33 -3.60 14.97
CA ILE A 162 0.47 -4.58 15.71
C ILE A 162 -0.44 -5.72 16.15
N HIS A 163 0.02 -6.95 15.93
CA HIS A 163 -0.60 -8.17 16.44
C HIS A 163 0.40 -8.93 17.32
N PHE A 164 -0.07 -9.66 18.31
CA PHE A 164 0.77 -10.55 19.12
C PHE A 164 0.62 -11.98 18.63
N LYS A 165 1.73 -12.63 18.29
CA LYS A 165 1.71 -14.00 17.78
C LYS A 165 0.97 -14.95 18.72
N GLY A 166 -0.01 -15.68 18.17
CA GLY A 166 -0.85 -16.61 18.92
C GLY A 166 -2.04 -15.96 19.67
N HIS A 167 -2.27 -14.67 19.51
CA HIS A 167 -3.48 -13.98 20.01
C HIS A 167 -4.61 -14.02 18.98
N PRO A 168 -5.87 -13.77 19.38
CA PRO A 168 -7.00 -13.78 18.46
C PRO A 168 -6.79 -12.89 17.23
N ASP A 169 -7.17 -13.39 16.05
CA ASP A 169 -6.94 -12.72 14.75
C ASP A 169 -7.59 -11.33 14.62
N ALA A 170 -8.52 -10.98 15.49
CA ALA A 170 -9.21 -9.70 15.49
C ALA A 170 -8.65 -8.69 16.52
N GLU A 171 -7.62 -9.06 17.29
CA GLU A 171 -7.01 -8.20 18.30
C GLU A 171 -5.76 -7.50 17.75
N PHE A 172 -5.88 -6.20 17.47
CA PHE A 172 -4.78 -5.37 16.98
C PHE A 172 -4.53 -4.15 17.87
N TYR A 173 -3.32 -3.60 17.78
CA TYR A 173 -2.88 -2.44 18.53
C TYR A 173 -2.15 -1.44 17.64
N ARG A 174 -2.10 -0.18 18.07
CA ARG A 174 -1.19 0.83 17.53
C ARG A 174 -0.13 1.15 18.57
N LEU A 175 1.12 1.28 18.13
CA LEU A 175 2.16 1.86 18.97
C LEU A 175 2.02 3.38 18.93
N VAL A 176 1.73 3.98 20.08
CA VAL A 176 1.47 5.41 20.22
C VAL A 176 2.38 6.03 21.28
N ARG A 177 2.55 7.35 21.26
CA ARG A 177 3.14 8.09 22.38
C ARG A 177 2.00 8.63 23.26
N SER A 178 2.16 8.50 24.56
CA SER A 178 1.16 8.89 25.56
C SER A 178 1.79 9.78 26.63
N THR A 179 1.05 10.76 27.14
CA THR A 179 1.48 11.53 28.32
C THR A 179 1.36 10.73 29.62
N THR A 180 0.62 9.61 29.60
CA THR A 180 0.40 8.74 30.76
C THR A 180 1.20 7.41 30.69
N PRO A 181 1.76 6.94 31.82
CA PRO A 181 2.56 5.71 31.88
C PRO A 181 1.73 4.43 31.81
N PRO A 182 2.37 3.26 31.56
CA PRO A 182 1.76 1.94 31.69
C PRO A 182 0.96 1.78 32.98
N GLY A 183 -0.20 1.12 32.89
CA GLY A 183 -1.16 0.98 34.00
C GLY A 183 -2.18 2.11 34.13
N GLN A 184 -2.02 3.22 33.40
CA GLN A 184 -3.01 4.29 33.30
C GLN A 184 -3.68 4.34 31.91
N ALA A 185 -4.87 4.96 31.85
CA ALA A 185 -5.58 5.21 30.60
C ALA A 185 -4.71 6.02 29.64
N ILE A 186 -4.63 5.59 28.37
CA ILE A 186 -3.79 6.21 27.35
C ILE A 186 -4.33 7.60 27.01
N VAL A 187 -3.48 8.61 27.09
CA VAL A 187 -3.73 9.97 26.60
C VAL A 187 -2.73 10.23 25.49
N GLU A 188 -3.16 9.97 24.26
CA GLU A 188 -2.30 9.99 23.07
C GLU A 188 -1.79 11.40 22.75
N ILE A 189 -0.53 11.47 22.33
CA ILE A 189 0.11 12.67 21.80
C ILE A 189 -0.05 12.65 20.28
N ASP A 190 -1.04 13.39 19.78
CA ASP A 190 -1.36 13.47 18.36
C ASP A 190 -0.45 14.51 17.66
N THR A 191 0.65 14.06 17.08
CA THR A 191 1.50 14.87 16.19
C THR A 191 1.28 14.53 14.72
N VAL A 192 1.60 15.47 13.83
CA VAL A 192 1.52 15.23 12.37
C VAL A 192 2.54 14.18 11.95
N ARG A 193 3.76 14.27 12.49
CA ARG A 193 4.87 13.34 12.19
C ARG A 193 5.32 12.60 13.45
N PRO A 194 5.79 11.34 13.35
CA PRO A 194 6.18 10.55 14.53
C PRO A 194 7.44 11.10 15.21
N TYR A 195 8.28 11.84 14.48
CA TYR A 195 9.51 12.44 14.99
C TYR A 195 9.34 13.87 15.57
N GLU A 196 8.11 14.39 15.61
CA GLU A 196 7.82 15.70 16.22
C GLU A 196 7.48 15.55 17.70
N LEU A 197 7.90 16.49 18.55
CA LEU A 197 7.48 16.55 19.95
C LEU A 197 7.66 17.96 20.53
N SER A 198 6.74 18.36 21.41
CA SER A 198 6.91 19.54 22.27
C SER A 198 8.11 19.36 23.21
N ALA A 199 8.89 20.40 23.46
CA ALA A 199 10.08 20.32 24.31
C ALA A 199 9.65 20.15 25.75
N GLY A 200 10.43 19.33 26.45
CA GLY A 200 10.16 18.98 27.84
C GLY A 200 8.91 18.12 28.00
N ALA A 201 8.29 17.64 26.92
CA ALA A 201 7.19 16.69 27.04
C ALA A 201 7.75 15.31 27.39
N ASP A 202 7.51 14.89 28.63
CA ASP A 202 7.66 13.49 29.00
C ASP A 202 6.57 12.66 28.34
N PHE A 203 6.92 11.49 27.83
CA PHE A 203 5.99 10.58 27.18
C PHE A 203 6.39 9.13 27.37
N TYR A 204 5.44 8.24 27.10
CA TYR A 204 5.59 6.80 27.15
C TYR A 204 5.13 6.19 25.84
N TYR A 205 5.85 5.20 25.33
CA TYR A 205 5.35 4.35 24.25
C TYR A 205 4.31 3.39 24.80
N ARG A 206 3.11 3.39 24.23
CA ARG A 206 1.95 2.61 24.68
C ARG A 206 1.32 1.85 23.53
N LEU A 207 0.72 0.70 23.82
CA LEU A 207 0.00 -0.11 22.83
C LEU A 207 -1.51 0.10 22.96
N ARG A 208 -2.07 0.93 22.08
CA ARG A 208 -3.50 1.29 22.09
C ARG A 208 -4.31 0.29 21.25
N PRO A 209 -5.35 -0.37 21.78
CA PRO A 209 -6.19 -1.27 20.99
C PRO A 209 -6.83 -0.57 19.78
N VAL A 210 -6.81 -1.23 18.63
CA VAL A 210 -7.54 -0.80 17.43
C VAL A 210 -9.00 -1.16 17.60
N VAL A 211 -9.84 -0.14 17.57
CA VAL A 211 -11.28 -0.29 17.79
C VAL A 211 -12.10 -0.09 16.51
N ALA A 212 -11.54 0.53 15.48
CA ALA A 212 -12.25 0.74 14.23
C ALA A 212 -12.46 -0.57 13.46
N THR A 213 -13.47 -0.60 12.59
CA THR A 213 -13.59 -1.63 11.56
C THR A 213 -12.34 -1.62 10.69
N ILE A 214 -11.76 -2.80 10.48
CA ILE A 214 -10.55 -2.96 9.68
C ILE A 214 -10.94 -3.00 8.20
N VAL A 215 -10.37 -2.07 7.43
CA VAL A 215 -10.50 -2.02 5.97
C VAL A 215 -9.14 -2.36 5.35
N ASP A 216 -9.13 -3.06 4.22
CA ASP A 216 -7.87 -3.56 3.66
C ASP A 216 -6.89 -2.41 3.34
N LYS A 217 -7.40 -1.26 2.88
CA LYS A 217 -6.56 -0.14 2.43
C LYS A 217 -5.52 0.30 3.46
N ASN A 218 -5.88 0.42 4.73
CA ASN A 218 -4.98 0.89 5.78
C ASN A 218 -4.51 -0.24 6.70
N HIS A 219 -4.79 -1.49 6.35
CA HIS A 219 -4.45 -2.64 7.16
C HIS A 219 -3.21 -3.36 6.62
N PHE A 220 -2.14 -3.30 7.40
CA PHE A 220 -0.93 -4.09 7.25
C PHE A 220 -0.36 -4.33 8.65
N VAL A 221 0.10 -5.56 8.88
CA VAL A 221 0.31 -6.09 10.23
C VAL A 221 1.79 -6.31 10.50
N TYR A 222 2.25 -5.81 11.64
CA TYR A 222 3.53 -6.14 12.25
C TYR A 222 3.29 -7.10 13.41
N GLU A 223 3.83 -8.30 13.34
CA GLU A 223 3.62 -9.31 14.37
C GLU A 223 4.76 -9.27 15.40
N LEU A 224 4.39 -9.10 16.67
CA LEU A 224 5.30 -9.12 17.81
C LEU A 224 5.27 -10.50 18.48
N SER A 225 6.44 -10.99 18.87
CA SER A 225 6.63 -12.27 19.55
C SER A 225 7.92 -12.29 20.37
N ASP A 226 8.10 -13.31 21.20
CA ASP A 226 9.37 -13.51 21.93
C ASP A 226 10.56 -13.63 20.97
N GLU A 227 10.39 -14.30 19.82
CA GLU A 227 11.45 -14.38 18.80
C GLU A 227 11.75 -13.00 18.20
N LYS A 228 10.72 -12.17 17.97
CA LYS A 228 10.92 -10.79 17.50
C LYS A 228 11.67 -9.94 18.53
N LYS A 229 11.35 -10.09 19.81
CA LYS A 229 12.04 -9.40 20.91
C LYS A 229 13.51 -9.83 21.01
N ALA A 230 13.79 -11.14 20.91
CA ALA A 230 15.15 -11.67 20.85
C ALA A 230 15.92 -11.16 19.62
N ARG A 231 15.24 -11.05 18.47
CA ARG A 231 15.82 -10.46 17.26
C ARG A 231 16.19 -8.99 17.47
N TYR A 232 15.35 -8.19 18.11
CA TYR A 232 15.69 -6.80 18.46
C TYR A 232 16.87 -6.72 19.43
N GLN A 233 16.95 -7.63 20.41
CA GLN A 233 18.11 -7.73 21.30
C GLN A 233 19.40 -8.00 20.52
N ALA A 234 19.35 -8.94 19.57
CA ALA A 234 20.48 -9.30 18.72
C ALA A 234 20.90 -8.14 17.80
N LEU A 235 19.94 -7.41 17.23
CA LEU A 235 20.22 -6.30 16.32
C LEU A 235 20.71 -5.05 17.05
N PHE A 236 20.07 -4.64 18.14
CA PHE A 236 20.28 -3.30 18.70
C PHE A 236 21.05 -3.28 20.02
N PHE A 237 21.09 -4.37 20.76
CA PHE A 237 21.67 -4.36 22.12
C PHE A 237 22.89 -5.24 22.27
N THR A 238 23.06 -6.25 21.41
CA THR A 238 24.25 -7.10 21.35
C THR A 238 25.46 -6.40 20.74
N PRO A 239 25.32 -5.58 19.67
CA PRO A 239 26.47 -4.87 19.12
C PRO A 239 27.04 -3.85 20.11
N ASP A 240 28.36 -3.74 20.11
CA ASP A 240 29.11 -2.82 20.96
C ASP A 240 29.14 -1.42 20.35
N TYR A 241 28.36 -0.53 20.93
CA TYR A 241 28.28 0.89 20.57
C TYR A 241 27.62 1.68 21.71
N GLU A 242 27.98 2.95 21.81
CA GLU A 242 27.50 3.87 22.84
C GLU A 242 26.57 4.94 22.26
N VAL A 243 25.60 5.38 23.06
CA VAL A 243 24.76 6.55 22.76
C VAL A 243 24.96 7.59 23.86
N THR A 244 25.81 8.57 23.60
CA THR A 244 26.23 9.56 24.61
C THR A 244 25.14 10.61 24.87
N ALA A 245 24.41 11.01 23.82
CA ALA A 245 23.33 11.98 23.90
C ALA A 245 22.16 11.59 22.99
N LEU A 246 20.95 11.98 23.39
CA LEU A 246 19.75 11.76 22.57
C LEU A 246 19.56 12.89 21.54
N PRO A 247 19.21 12.57 20.29
CA PRO A 247 18.89 13.57 19.28
C PRO A 247 17.61 14.34 19.62
N SER A 248 17.58 15.61 19.19
CA SER A 248 16.43 16.51 19.33
C SER A 248 15.20 16.03 18.53
N TYR A 249 14.01 16.49 18.93
CA TYR A 249 12.72 16.30 18.23
C TYR A 249 12.29 17.56 17.44
N ARG A 250 13.10 18.63 17.40
CA ARG A 250 12.66 19.97 16.98
C ARG A 250 13.41 20.58 15.80
N ASP A 251 14.41 19.89 15.26
CA ASP A 251 15.31 20.44 14.25
C ASP A 251 15.27 19.61 12.95
N ALA A 252 15.84 20.16 11.86
CA ALA A 252 16.01 19.44 10.60
C ALA A 252 16.75 18.09 10.77
N THR A 253 17.49 17.91 11.86
CA THR A 253 18.08 16.63 12.28
C THR A 253 17.01 15.55 12.49
N ALA A 254 15.90 15.85 13.17
CA ALA A 254 14.83 14.89 13.48
C ALA A 254 14.17 14.30 12.22
N ALA A 255 14.12 15.08 11.14
CA ALA A 255 13.58 14.65 9.86
C ALA A 255 14.61 13.91 8.97
N ASN A 256 15.88 13.81 9.40
CA ASN A 256 16.95 13.12 8.69
C ASN A 256 17.40 11.87 9.49
N PRO A 257 16.97 10.65 9.10
CA PRO A 257 17.26 9.44 9.86
C PRO A 257 18.76 9.10 9.89
N PHE A 258 19.52 9.49 8.86
CA PHE A 258 20.96 9.25 8.78
C PHE A 258 21.77 10.08 9.78
N LYS A 259 21.19 11.17 10.30
CA LYS A 259 21.76 11.96 11.40
C LYS A 259 21.19 11.58 12.75
N THR A 260 19.86 11.39 12.83
CA THR A 260 19.18 11.09 14.09
C THR A 260 19.63 9.75 14.66
N PHE A 261 19.83 8.73 13.82
CA PHE A 261 20.15 7.37 14.26
C PHE A 261 21.58 6.97 13.91
N ILE A 262 22.49 7.94 13.79
CA ILE A 262 23.88 7.71 13.40
C ILE A 262 24.61 6.76 14.36
N ASP A 263 24.29 6.84 15.66
CA ASP A 263 24.88 5.99 16.69
C ASP A 263 24.40 4.53 16.59
N ILE A 264 23.25 4.25 15.96
CA ILE A 264 22.79 2.87 15.76
C ILE A 264 23.55 2.28 14.55
N PRO A 265 24.23 1.12 14.72
CA PRO A 265 24.97 0.48 13.64
C PRO A 265 24.13 0.32 12.37
N LEU A 266 24.73 0.65 11.22
CA LEU A 266 24.09 0.60 9.90
C LEU A 266 23.44 -0.76 9.64
N ASN A 267 24.16 -1.85 9.90
CA ASN A 267 23.67 -3.20 9.67
C ASN A 267 22.49 -3.58 10.55
N SER A 268 22.44 -3.09 11.79
CA SER A 268 21.30 -3.30 12.68
C SER A 268 20.04 -2.66 12.12
N ARG A 269 20.16 -1.41 11.65
CA ARG A 269 19.06 -0.67 11.02
C ARG A 269 18.61 -1.33 9.71
N TYR A 270 19.55 -1.74 8.87
CA TYR A 270 19.21 -2.35 7.59
C TYR A 270 18.57 -3.73 7.76
N LYS A 271 19.14 -4.61 8.61
CA LYS A 271 18.56 -5.93 8.88
C LYS A 271 17.17 -5.84 9.52
N PHE A 272 16.92 -4.85 10.37
CA PHE A 272 15.58 -4.57 10.87
C PHE A 272 14.58 -4.30 9.74
N LEU A 273 14.96 -3.50 8.74
CA LEU A 273 14.11 -3.24 7.57
C LEU A 273 13.94 -4.48 6.69
N LEU A 274 15.00 -5.25 6.47
CA LEU A 274 14.99 -6.44 5.63
C LEU A 274 14.13 -7.57 6.23
N ASP A 275 14.23 -7.81 7.54
CA ASP A 275 13.51 -8.87 8.24
C ASP A 275 12.01 -8.86 7.92
N ASP A 276 11.41 -7.65 7.79
CA ASP A 276 10.00 -7.43 7.49
C ASP A 276 9.80 -6.48 6.28
N ALA A 277 10.60 -6.62 5.23
CA ALA A 277 10.60 -5.63 4.13
C ALA A 277 9.22 -5.40 3.49
N GLY A 278 8.40 -6.44 3.37
CA GLY A 278 7.04 -6.36 2.87
C GLY A 278 6.11 -5.52 3.75
N TYR A 279 6.33 -5.45 5.07
CA TYR A 279 5.61 -4.55 5.96
C TYR A 279 5.97 -3.08 5.67
N PHE A 280 7.26 -2.75 5.58
CA PHE A 280 7.69 -1.37 5.31
C PHE A 280 7.27 -0.91 3.92
N PHE A 281 7.43 -1.75 2.90
CA PHE A 281 6.90 -1.46 1.57
C PHE A 281 5.37 -1.33 1.54
N SER A 282 4.65 -2.14 2.32
CA SER A 282 3.21 -1.93 2.51
C SER A 282 2.93 -0.58 3.15
N GLY A 283 3.73 -0.12 4.11
CA GLY A 283 3.64 1.23 4.67
C GLY A 283 3.77 2.33 3.61
N PHE A 284 4.64 2.16 2.62
CA PHE A 284 4.81 3.13 1.52
C PHE A 284 3.56 3.25 0.65
N ILE A 285 2.85 2.12 0.47
CA ILE A 285 1.77 1.95 -0.51
C ILE A 285 0.37 2.10 0.11
N LYS A 286 0.17 1.55 1.31
CA LYS A 286 -1.05 1.65 2.11
C LYS A 286 -1.05 2.90 3.00
N GLY A 287 0.11 3.54 3.16
CA GLY A 287 0.29 4.77 3.89
C GLY A 287 -0.35 6.01 3.25
N PRO A 288 -0.21 7.15 3.94
CA PRO A 288 -0.98 8.36 3.69
C PRO A 288 -0.62 9.05 2.37
N VAL A 289 0.58 8.79 1.83
CA VAL A 289 1.07 9.39 0.59
C VAL A 289 0.35 8.89 -0.66
N CYS A 290 -0.09 7.64 -0.67
CA CYS A 290 -0.70 7.02 -1.85
C CYS A 290 -2.20 7.31 -1.96
N ARG A 291 -2.56 8.60 -1.91
CA ARG A 291 -3.89 9.11 -2.21
C ARG A 291 -3.85 9.91 -3.51
N GLY A 292 -4.45 9.35 -4.56
CA GLY A 292 -4.61 10.01 -5.86
C GLY A 292 -3.46 9.73 -6.83
N GLN A 293 -3.74 9.96 -8.12
CA GLN A 293 -2.84 9.56 -9.21
C GLN A 293 -1.48 10.27 -9.20
N VAL A 294 -1.41 11.51 -8.73
CA VAL A 294 -0.16 12.30 -8.70
C VAL A 294 0.91 11.60 -7.86
N ALA A 295 0.52 11.02 -6.71
CA ALA A 295 1.44 10.38 -5.79
C ALA A 295 2.05 9.10 -6.36
N ILE A 296 1.27 8.31 -7.10
CA ILE A 296 1.72 7.01 -7.62
C ILE A 296 2.17 7.07 -9.08
N ASN A 297 2.05 8.22 -9.74
CA ASN A 297 2.63 8.49 -11.06
C ASN A 297 4.16 8.58 -11.10
N VAL A 298 4.84 7.85 -10.20
CA VAL A 298 6.29 7.67 -10.13
C VAL A 298 6.72 6.24 -10.40
N ILE A 299 5.80 5.27 -10.39
CA ILE A 299 6.11 3.84 -10.56
C ILE A 299 5.41 3.23 -11.76
N GLN A 300 5.99 2.16 -12.29
CA GLN A 300 5.33 1.30 -13.28
C GLN A 300 4.23 0.49 -12.59
N ASP A 301 3.25 0.02 -13.37
CA ASP A 301 2.13 -0.79 -12.87
C ASP A 301 2.58 -2.11 -12.24
N ARG A 302 3.77 -2.60 -12.61
CA ARG A 302 4.38 -3.76 -11.99
C ARG A 302 5.89 -3.70 -12.05
N PHE A 303 6.54 -3.94 -10.92
CA PHE A 303 7.99 -4.10 -10.82
C PHE A 303 8.35 -5.00 -9.64
N TRP A 304 9.51 -5.66 -9.76
CA TRP A 304 10.06 -6.50 -8.69
C TRP A 304 11.10 -5.73 -7.90
N VAL A 305 11.16 -6.00 -6.60
CA VAL A 305 12.11 -5.40 -5.66
C VAL A 305 12.96 -6.51 -5.07
N VAL A 306 14.27 -6.31 -5.07
CA VAL A 306 15.26 -7.15 -4.40
C VAL A 306 16.24 -6.25 -3.65
N PHE A 307 17.03 -6.82 -2.75
CA PHE A 307 17.83 -6.03 -1.81
C PHE A 307 19.32 -6.36 -1.90
N ILE A 308 20.17 -5.37 -1.63
CA ILE A 308 21.62 -5.59 -1.47
C ILE A 308 21.87 -6.34 -0.17
N ASP A 309 22.86 -7.23 -0.16
CA ASP A 309 23.23 -8.00 1.03
C ASP A 309 23.77 -7.07 2.15
N PRO A 310 23.14 -7.05 3.34
CA PRO A 310 23.63 -6.27 4.48
C PRO A 310 24.98 -6.75 5.02
N ASP A 311 25.39 -7.99 4.73
CA ASP A 311 26.62 -8.60 5.25
C ASP A 311 27.77 -8.60 4.23
N SER A 312 27.72 -7.75 3.21
CA SER A 312 28.84 -7.56 2.28
C SER A 312 30.09 -7.00 3.00
N ASP A 313 31.28 -7.32 2.47
CA ASP A 313 32.59 -6.95 3.05
C ASP A 313 32.83 -5.44 3.23
N PHE A 314 31.90 -4.60 2.77
CA PHE A 314 32.05 -3.15 2.68
C PHE A 314 31.18 -2.36 3.68
N VAL A 315 30.62 -3.03 4.69
CA VAL A 315 29.72 -2.41 5.67
C VAL A 315 30.36 -1.24 6.41
N GLU A 316 31.59 -1.39 6.90
CA GLU A 316 32.28 -0.34 7.65
C GLU A 316 32.53 0.90 6.78
N GLN A 317 33.01 0.67 5.55
CA GLN A 317 33.23 1.72 4.55
C GLN A 317 31.92 2.42 4.17
N SER A 318 30.83 1.65 4.03
CA SER A 318 29.50 2.17 3.73
C SER A 318 28.94 3.00 4.89
N SER A 319 29.18 2.58 6.14
CA SER A 319 28.76 3.32 7.33
C SER A 319 29.45 4.69 7.41
N ALA A 320 30.78 4.72 7.24
CA ALA A 320 31.55 5.96 7.22
C ALA A 320 31.11 6.88 6.06
N PHE A 321 30.96 6.32 4.86
CA PHE A 321 30.48 7.06 3.70
C PHE A 321 29.11 7.71 3.95
N LEU A 322 28.15 7.00 4.53
CA LEU A 322 26.83 7.54 4.82
C LEU A 322 26.85 8.62 5.90
N ALA A 323 27.67 8.45 6.94
CA ALA A 323 27.85 9.45 7.98
C ALA A 323 28.38 10.77 7.40
N GLU A 324 29.44 10.71 6.58
CA GLU A 324 30.04 11.88 5.92
C GLU A 324 29.07 12.58 4.96
N ASN A 325 28.19 11.80 4.33
CA ASN A 325 27.27 12.29 3.31
C ASN A 325 25.83 12.52 3.80
N ALA A 326 25.57 12.37 5.10
CA ALA A 326 24.23 12.48 5.69
C ALA A 326 23.54 13.81 5.40
N ARG A 327 24.29 14.90 5.17
CA ARG A 327 23.73 16.21 4.78
C ARG A 327 23.00 16.17 3.44
N TYR A 328 23.49 15.36 2.49
CA TYR A 328 22.91 15.21 1.14
C TYR A 328 21.68 14.29 1.13
N LEU A 329 21.52 13.51 2.20
CA LEU A 329 20.38 12.63 2.42
C LEU A 329 19.19 13.33 3.11
N SER A 330 19.25 14.66 3.23
CA SER A 330 18.14 15.46 3.76
C SER A 330 16.89 15.36 2.87
N LEU A 331 15.73 15.16 3.49
CA LEU A 331 14.46 14.95 2.81
C LEU A 331 13.58 16.21 2.84
N PRO A 332 12.66 16.40 1.88
CA PRO A 332 11.74 17.55 1.85
C PRO A 332 10.95 17.76 3.15
N GLY A 333 10.59 16.68 3.86
CA GLY A 333 9.90 16.77 5.16
C GLY A 333 10.66 17.58 6.22
N SER A 334 11.99 17.74 6.10
CA SER A 334 12.80 18.58 6.98
C SER A 334 12.55 20.09 6.82
N GLY A 335 11.94 20.52 5.71
CA GLY A 335 11.52 21.90 5.47
C GLY A 335 10.11 22.24 6.00
N GLY A 336 9.43 21.27 6.62
CA GLY A 336 8.03 21.44 7.06
C GLY A 336 7.03 21.47 5.89
N ASP A 337 5.88 22.10 6.12
CA ASP A 337 4.78 22.16 5.15
C ASP A 337 4.82 23.39 4.22
N GLU A 338 5.70 24.36 4.51
CA GLU A 338 5.89 25.62 3.77
C GLU A 338 7.07 25.54 2.79
N ILE A 339 7.14 24.47 1.98
CA ILE A 339 8.22 24.29 1.01
C ILE A 339 8.04 25.28 -0.15
N GLY A 340 9.00 26.19 -0.34
CA GLY A 340 9.06 27.11 -1.47
C GLY A 340 9.76 26.54 -2.71
N VAL A 341 9.74 27.26 -3.82
CA VAL A 341 10.43 26.86 -5.07
C VAL A 341 11.96 26.76 -4.89
N LEU A 342 12.55 27.62 -4.05
CA LEU A 342 13.98 27.58 -3.73
C LEU A 342 14.36 26.32 -2.94
N ASP A 343 13.50 25.89 -2.01
CA ASP A 343 13.71 24.65 -1.24
C ASP A 343 13.63 23.42 -2.15
N MET A 344 12.74 23.43 -3.14
CA MET A 344 12.66 22.36 -4.16
C MET A 344 13.96 22.21 -4.93
N ALA A 345 14.56 23.33 -5.38
CA ALA A 345 15.83 23.33 -6.09
C ALA A 345 16.98 22.84 -5.20
N LYS A 346 16.96 23.20 -3.91
CA LYS A 346 17.92 22.72 -2.91
C LYS A 346 17.85 21.20 -2.73
N TYR A 347 16.68 20.62 -2.45
CA TYR A 347 16.58 19.15 -2.25
C TYR A 347 16.93 18.36 -3.51
N THR A 348 16.62 18.96 -4.66
CA THR A 348 17.03 18.49 -5.97
C THR A 348 18.57 18.42 -6.10
N ASP A 349 19.27 19.51 -5.79
CA ASP A 349 20.75 19.56 -5.80
C ASP A 349 21.37 18.58 -4.78
N LEU A 350 20.82 18.50 -3.57
CA LEU A 350 21.30 17.55 -2.56
C LEU A 350 21.19 16.10 -3.03
N GLY A 351 20.06 15.74 -3.65
CA GLY A 351 19.84 14.39 -4.22
C GLY A 351 20.85 14.06 -5.32
N GLN A 352 21.10 15.01 -6.23
CA GLN A 352 22.09 14.83 -7.30
C GLN A 352 23.52 14.69 -6.76
N GLN A 353 23.93 15.56 -5.82
CA GLN A 353 25.25 15.47 -5.20
C GLN A 353 25.45 14.15 -4.46
N TYR A 354 24.41 13.63 -3.80
CA TYR A 354 24.48 12.32 -3.18
C TYR A 354 24.74 11.21 -4.20
N LEU A 355 24.02 11.20 -5.33
CA LEU A 355 24.20 10.17 -6.36
C LEU A 355 25.60 10.20 -6.98
N ILE A 356 26.16 11.39 -7.27
CA ILE A 356 27.54 11.55 -7.75
C ILE A 356 28.53 10.95 -6.75
N LYS A 357 28.37 11.26 -5.46
CA LYS A 357 29.27 10.78 -4.41
C LYS A 357 29.13 9.28 -4.15
N LYS A 358 27.89 8.77 -4.16
CA LYS A 358 27.60 7.34 -4.06
C LYS A 358 28.25 6.61 -5.23
N ASP A 359 28.19 7.20 -6.43
CA ASP A 359 28.79 6.58 -7.60
C ASP A 359 30.30 6.43 -7.50
N ALA A 360 30.99 7.51 -7.12
CA ALA A 360 32.44 7.48 -6.87
C ALA A 360 32.79 6.45 -5.78
N PHE A 361 32.05 6.42 -4.67
CA PHE A 361 32.26 5.46 -3.59
C PHE A 361 32.09 4.02 -4.06
N ILE A 362 31.03 3.71 -4.81
CA ILE A 362 30.81 2.35 -5.32
C ILE A 362 31.93 1.94 -6.28
N GLY A 363 32.34 2.85 -7.18
CA GLY A 363 33.39 2.55 -8.15
C GLY A 363 34.78 2.37 -7.53
N GLU A 364 35.13 3.21 -6.55
CA GLU A 364 36.46 3.20 -5.93
C GLU A 364 36.61 2.15 -4.82
N SER A 365 35.53 1.85 -4.11
CA SER A 365 35.58 1.09 -2.85
C SER A 365 34.83 -0.23 -2.88
N LEU A 366 33.78 -0.38 -3.69
CA LEU A 366 32.95 -1.61 -3.70
C LEU A 366 33.20 -2.51 -4.91
N LEU A 367 33.34 -1.93 -6.10
CA LEU A 367 33.39 -2.68 -7.38
C LEU A 367 34.76 -2.61 -8.07
N LYS A 368 35.80 -2.17 -7.36
CA LYS A 368 37.11 -1.80 -7.91
C LYS A 368 37.75 -2.91 -8.76
N ASP A 369 37.59 -4.17 -8.35
CA ASP A 369 38.21 -5.33 -9.00
C ASP A 369 37.19 -6.36 -9.53
N GLN A 370 35.91 -6.25 -9.15
CA GLN A 370 34.83 -7.15 -9.56
C GLN A 370 33.51 -6.38 -9.70
N GLY A 371 32.82 -6.58 -10.82
CA GLY A 371 31.50 -6.01 -11.05
C GLY A 371 30.42 -6.54 -10.11
N ALA A 372 29.22 -5.93 -10.13
CA ALA A 372 28.10 -6.46 -9.36
C ALA A 372 27.71 -7.87 -9.84
N GLY A 373 27.71 -8.83 -8.93
CA GLY A 373 27.36 -10.24 -9.13
C GLY A 373 26.22 -10.69 -8.21
N LEU A 374 25.66 -11.87 -8.45
CA LEU A 374 24.51 -12.40 -7.70
C LEU A 374 24.73 -12.46 -6.18
N ASP A 375 25.96 -12.70 -5.74
CA ASP A 375 26.39 -12.77 -4.35
C ASP A 375 26.21 -11.45 -3.58
N THR A 376 26.16 -10.32 -4.29
CA THR A 376 25.89 -9.00 -3.70
C THR A 376 24.41 -8.79 -3.32
N LEU A 377 23.52 -9.72 -3.68
CA LEU A 377 22.09 -9.64 -3.36
C LEU A 377 21.75 -10.46 -2.12
N TRP A 378 20.97 -9.85 -1.23
CA TRP A 378 20.43 -10.49 -0.04
C TRP A 378 19.48 -11.63 -0.42
N ASP A 379 19.75 -12.83 0.11
CA ASP A 379 19.01 -14.04 -0.24
C ASP A 379 17.90 -14.41 0.77
N GLY A 380 17.69 -13.57 1.79
CA GLY A 380 16.74 -13.86 2.86
C GLY A 380 17.12 -15.04 3.74
N GLY A 381 18.39 -15.46 3.75
CA GLY A 381 18.84 -16.71 4.37
C GLY A 381 18.18 -17.93 3.73
N GLY A 382 17.78 -17.83 2.47
CA GLY A 382 17.09 -18.87 1.68
C GLY A 382 15.65 -19.18 2.11
N LYS A 383 15.10 -18.46 3.11
CA LYS A 383 13.76 -18.74 3.68
C LYS A 383 12.89 -17.49 3.84
N ASN A 384 13.47 -16.32 4.09
CA ASN A 384 12.69 -15.11 4.29
C ASN A 384 12.13 -14.60 2.97
N THR A 385 10.83 -14.76 2.75
CA THR A 385 10.17 -14.31 1.51
C THR A 385 10.15 -12.79 1.32
N ASN A 386 10.55 -12.01 2.32
CA ASN A 386 10.78 -10.57 2.17
C ASN A 386 12.01 -10.23 1.31
N ALA A 387 12.84 -11.21 0.92
CA ALA A 387 13.99 -11.00 0.02
C ALA A 387 13.61 -10.61 -1.41
N ALA A 388 12.38 -10.92 -1.82
CA ALA A 388 11.80 -10.46 -3.07
C ALA A 388 10.40 -9.90 -2.79
N LEU A 389 10.07 -8.76 -3.39
CA LEU A 389 8.71 -8.21 -3.35
C LEU A 389 8.23 -7.93 -4.78
N THR A 390 6.92 -8.00 -4.96
CA THR A 390 6.24 -7.49 -6.15
C THR A 390 5.35 -6.33 -5.74
N VAL A 391 5.53 -5.19 -6.42
CA VAL A 391 4.66 -4.02 -6.27
C VAL A 391 3.76 -3.95 -7.50
N PHE A 392 2.45 -3.93 -7.26
CA PHE A 392 1.44 -3.66 -8.27
C PHE A 392 0.87 -2.27 -8.05
N ARG A 393 0.85 -1.45 -9.09
CA ARG A 393 0.08 -0.21 -9.14
C ARG A 393 -1.18 -0.44 -9.98
N HIS A 394 -2.30 0.05 -9.50
CA HIS A 394 -3.58 0.01 -10.18
C HIS A 394 -4.33 1.32 -9.91
N PHE A 395 -4.42 2.13 -10.96
CA PHE A 395 -5.06 3.42 -11.07
C PHE A 395 -4.48 4.51 -10.16
N ASP A 396 -5.07 4.67 -8.98
CA ASP A 396 -4.74 5.62 -7.92
C ASP A 396 -4.45 4.91 -6.59
N SER A 397 -4.21 3.60 -6.65
CA SER A 397 -3.76 2.78 -5.53
C SER A 397 -2.69 1.77 -5.95
N ALA A 398 -2.15 1.04 -4.98
CA ALA A 398 -1.11 0.04 -5.20
C ALA A 398 -1.17 -1.04 -4.13
N THR A 399 -0.44 -2.14 -4.33
CA THR A 399 -0.37 -3.29 -3.42
C THR A 399 1.01 -3.91 -3.47
N VAL A 400 1.46 -4.43 -2.32
CA VAL A 400 2.74 -5.12 -2.18
C VAL A 400 2.47 -6.56 -1.76
N VAL A 401 3.12 -7.50 -2.42
CA VAL A 401 3.14 -8.92 -2.06
C VAL A 401 4.58 -9.43 -2.00
N THR A 402 4.83 -10.46 -1.21
CA THR A 402 6.15 -11.11 -1.15
C THR A 402 6.33 -12.08 -2.33
N GLY A 403 7.58 -12.24 -2.75
CA GLY A 403 7.99 -13.05 -3.88
C GLY A 403 7.84 -12.38 -5.25
N PHE A 404 8.25 -13.10 -6.29
CA PHE A 404 8.09 -12.71 -7.69
C PHE A 404 6.73 -13.19 -8.22
N VAL A 405 5.75 -12.30 -8.24
CA VAL A 405 4.39 -12.55 -8.73
C VAL A 405 4.21 -11.90 -10.10
N GLY A 406 3.57 -12.62 -11.01
CA GLY A 406 3.40 -12.24 -12.40
C GLY A 406 4.55 -12.70 -13.31
N ASP A 407 4.45 -12.39 -14.61
CA ASP A 407 5.57 -12.49 -15.56
C ASP A 407 6.68 -11.43 -15.27
N THR A 408 7.86 -11.56 -15.89
CA THR A 408 8.98 -10.62 -15.70
C THR A 408 8.56 -9.19 -16.08
N PRO A 409 8.71 -8.20 -15.17
CA PRO A 409 8.37 -6.80 -15.45
C PRO A 409 9.38 -6.12 -16.38
N LEU A 410 9.00 -4.94 -16.90
CA LEU A 410 9.87 -4.12 -17.76
C LEU A 410 11.16 -3.67 -17.04
N THR A 411 11.07 -3.42 -15.74
CA THR A 411 12.15 -2.98 -14.86
C THR A 411 11.93 -3.51 -13.44
N GLY A 412 12.90 -3.30 -12.55
CA GLY A 412 12.78 -3.55 -11.12
C GLY A 412 13.75 -2.69 -10.31
N TRP A 413 13.67 -2.83 -9.00
CA TRP A 413 14.44 -2.05 -8.04
C TRP A 413 15.41 -2.96 -7.29
N VAL A 414 16.68 -2.58 -7.28
CA VAL A 414 17.67 -3.14 -6.35
C VAL A 414 17.87 -2.11 -5.23
N VAL A 415 17.42 -2.46 -4.03
CA VAL A 415 17.28 -1.53 -2.91
C VAL A 415 18.38 -1.78 -1.88
N ASP A 416 19.23 -0.77 -1.67
CA ASP A 416 20.18 -0.71 -0.56
C ASP A 416 19.58 0.03 0.65
N TYR A 417 20.33 0.11 1.75
CA TYR A 417 19.87 0.79 2.96
C TYR A 417 19.48 2.27 2.73
N PRO A 418 20.31 3.12 2.10
CA PRO A 418 19.95 4.52 1.86
C PRO A 418 18.67 4.69 1.05
N VAL A 419 18.47 3.88 0.01
CA VAL A 419 17.22 3.87 -0.74
C VAL A 419 16.07 3.49 0.19
N PHE A 420 16.17 2.37 0.92
CA PHE A 420 15.07 1.87 1.75
C PHE A 420 14.64 2.88 2.83
N GLU A 421 15.59 3.37 3.63
CA GLU A 421 15.33 4.31 4.73
C GLU A 421 14.72 5.62 4.21
N ARG A 422 15.22 6.15 3.07
CA ARG A 422 14.68 7.38 2.48
C ARG A 422 13.25 7.20 2.00
N ILE A 423 12.89 6.05 1.41
CA ILE A 423 11.49 5.81 1.00
C ILE A 423 10.59 5.91 2.23
N HIS A 424 10.96 5.27 3.35
CA HIS A 424 10.18 5.31 4.59
C HIS A 424 9.99 6.73 5.12
N TYR A 425 11.07 7.50 5.28
CA TYR A 425 10.94 8.86 5.82
C TYR A 425 10.31 9.85 4.84
N LEU A 426 10.44 9.62 3.53
CA LEU A 426 9.80 10.47 2.53
C LEU A 426 8.28 10.24 2.47
N LEU A 427 7.86 8.98 2.48
CA LEU A 427 6.50 8.55 2.15
C LEU A 427 5.63 8.23 3.36
N VAL A 428 6.24 7.95 4.52
CA VAL A 428 5.53 7.50 5.72
C VAL A 428 5.77 8.43 6.89
N ALA A 429 7.01 8.50 7.41
CA ALA A 429 7.27 9.27 8.63
C ALA A 429 7.19 10.79 8.38
N GLY A 430 7.69 11.27 7.23
CA GLY A 430 7.76 12.70 6.93
C GLY A 430 6.59 13.28 6.13
N PHE A 431 5.68 12.44 5.63
CA PHE A 431 4.63 12.85 4.72
C PHE A 431 3.41 13.43 5.46
N ASN A 432 3.01 14.65 5.12
CA ASN A 432 1.80 15.27 5.65
C ASN A 432 0.69 15.32 4.59
N VAL A 433 -0.38 14.53 4.79
CA VAL A 433 -1.56 14.50 3.88
C VAL A 433 -2.31 15.82 3.86
N PHE A 434 -2.32 16.53 4.98
CA PHE A 434 -2.96 17.83 5.14
C PHE A 434 -1.99 18.99 4.84
N GLY A 435 -0.76 18.67 4.44
CA GLY A 435 0.26 19.64 4.05
C GLY A 435 -0.05 20.30 2.70
N SER A 436 0.71 21.35 2.38
CA SER A 436 0.53 22.12 1.15
C SER A 436 0.71 21.28 -0.12
N SER A 437 0.14 21.73 -1.24
CA SER A 437 0.42 21.13 -2.55
C SER A 437 1.90 21.18 -2.91
N ALA A 438 2.64 22.18 -2.41
CA ALA A 438 4.08 22.26 -2.57
C ALA A 438 4.79 21.10 -1.84
N HIS A 439 4.41 20.77 -0.60
CA HIS A 439 4.95 19.60 0.08
C HIS A 439 4.75 18.31 -0.73
N GLN A 440 3.55 18.08 -1.26
CA GLN A 440 3.24 16.88 -2.05
C GLN A 440 4.09 16.81 -3.34
N VAL A 441 4.27 17.94 -4.04
CA VAL A 441 5.13 18.02 -5.23
C VAL A 441 6.60 17.79 -4.87
N ALA A 442 7.07 18.29 -3.72
CA ALA A 442 8.45 18.10 -3.27
C ALA A 442 8.75 16.63 -3.03
N THR A 443 7.86 15.97 -2.29
CA THR A 443 7.91 14.55 -2.00
C THR A 443 7.93 13.75 -3.29
N ARG A 444 6.99 14.03 -4.21
CA ARG A 444 6.89 13.34 -5.50
C ARG A 444 8.16 13.53 -6.35
N ARG A 445 8.71 14.74 -6.44
CA ARG A 445 9.96 14.99 -7.18
C ARG A 445 11.15 14.30 -6.53
N TYR A 446 11.23 14.30 -5.19
CA TYR A 446 12.30 13.60 -4.50
C TYR A 446 12.25 12.08 -4.73
N MET A 447 11.04 11.52 -4.80
CA MET A 447 10.83 10.10 -5.08
C MET A 447 11.38 9.68 -6.46
N ASP A 448 11.43 10.57 -7.46
CA ASP A 448 12.09 10.25 -8.73
C ASP A 448 13.58 9.95 -8.54
N TYR A 449 14.29 10.68 -7.67
CA TYR A 449 15.69 10.38 -7.37
C TYR A 449 15.82 9.02 -6.71
N ILE A 450 14.96 8.72 -5.73
CA ILE A 450 15.03 7.44 -5.03
C ILE A 450 14.76 6.27 -5.98
N ARG A 451 13.74 6.39 -6.83
CA ARG A 451 13.45 5.39 -7.85
C ARG A 451 14.62 5.22 -8.81
N ARG A 452 15.16 6.31 -9.35
CA ARG A 452 16.30 6.27 -10.27
C ARG A 452 17.54 5.67 -9.63
N ASP A 453 17.76 5.92 -8.35
CA ASP A 453 18.85 5.33 -7.56
C ASP A 453 18.70 3.78 -7.52
N ALA A 454 17.49 3.30 -7.23
CA ALA A 454 17.18 1.86 -7.21
C ALA A 454 17.24 1.20 -8.61
N GLU A 455 16.81 1.91 -9.65
CA GLU A 455 16.93 1.47 -11.06
C GLU A 455 18.40 1.48 -11.53
N ASN A 456 19.21 2.45 -11.12
CA ASN A 456 20.65 2.48 -11.40
C ASN A 456 21.36 1.34 -10.68
N ASN A 457 20.98 1.03 -9.44
CA ASN A 457 21.46 -0.17 -8.75
C ASN A 457 21.17 -1.44 -9.55
N LEU A 458 19.97 -1.58 -10.16
CA LEU A 458 19.67 -2.70 -11.07
C LEU A 458 20.58 -2.69 -12.31
N LEU A 459 20.79 -1.53 -12.93
CA LEU A 459 21.62 -1.42 -14.14
C LEU A 459 23.08 -1.85 -13.89
N ARG A 460 23.61 -1.72 -12.67
CA ARG A 460 24.97 -2.20 -12.31
C ARG A 460 25.16 -3.72 -12.53
N PHE A 461 24.07 -4.50 -12.51
CA PHE A 461 24.08 -5.95 -12.82
C PHE A 461 23.94 -6.25 -14.32
N MET A 462 23.74 -5.23 -15.16
CA MET A 462 23.63 -5.40 -16.61
C MET A 462 25.00 -5.18 -17.26
N PRO A 463 25.24 -5.74 -18.46
CA PRO A 463 26.47 -5.47 -19.19
C PRO A 463 26.66 -3.97 -19.44
N ALA A 464 27.86 -3.45 -19.16
CA ALA A 464 28.18 -2.02 -19.19
C ALA A 464 27.70 -1.36 -20.50
N LYS A 465 28.04 -1.97 -21.64
CA LYS A 465 27.67 -1.48 -22.99
C LYS A 465 26.17 -1.47 -23.29
N GLN A 466 25.35 -2.15 -22.49
CA GLN A 466 23.90 -2.31 -22.71
C GLN A 466 23.06 -1.43 -21.79
N ARG A 467 23.62 -0.91 -20.69
CA ARG A 467 22.89 -0.15 -19.66
C ARG A 467 22.08 1.02 -20.24
N GLN A 468 22.69 1.85 -21.09
CA GLN A 468 21.99 2.97 -21.75
C GLN A 468 20.81 2.50 -22.60
N ARG A 469 21.01 1.44 -23.39
CA ARG A 469 19.95 0.88 -24.24
C ARG A 469 18.79 0.31 -23.41
N ILE A 470 19.11 -0.34 -22.29
CA ILE A 470 18.11 -0.86 -21.36
C ILE A 470 17.31 0.30 -20.74
N TYR A 471 18.00 1.32 -20.22
CA TYR A 471 17.38 2.52 -19.65
C TYR A 471 16.46 3.24 -20.66
N ASP A 472 16.92 3.41 -21.91
CA ASP A 472 16.15 4.09 -22.95
C ASP A 472 14.85 3.34 -23.31
N ARG A 473 14.77 2.02 -23.06
CA ARG A 473 13.52 1.27 -23.21
C ARG A 473 12.50 1.60 -22.11
N TRP A 474 12.96 1.92 -20.91
CA TRP A 474 12.11 2.33 -19.78
C TRP A 474 11.62 3.78 -19.91
N TYR A 475 12.39 4.63 -20.60
CA TYR A 475 12.16 6.07 -20.71
C TYR A 475 12.07 6.54 -22.17
N GLN A 476 10.91 6.32 -22.77
CA GLN A 476 10.63 6.67 -24.17
C GLN A 476 9.84 7.98 -24.32
N GLY A 477 9.93 8.59 -25.51
CA GLY A 477 9.15 9.77 -25.89
C GLY A 477 9.79 11.12 -25.55
N LEU A 478 9.13 12.22 -25.95
CA LEU A 478 9.64 13.58 -25.80
C LEU A 478 9.84 13.97 -24.33
N GLY A 479 8.94 13.54 -23.44
CA GLY A 479 9.05 13.83 -22.02
C GLY A 479 10.36 13.32 -21.41
N ALA A 480 10.71 12.06 -21.66
CA ALA A 480 11.98 11.49 -21.20
C ALA A 480 13.20 12.25 -21.74
N ARG A 481 13.13 12.75 -22.98
CA ARG A 481 14.21 13.57 -23.57
C ARG A 481 14.36 14.93 -22.89
N PHE A 482 13.25 15.58 -22.55
CA PHE A 482 13.28 16.83 -21.77
C PHE A 482 13.87 16.62 -20.39
N GLU A 483 13.54 15.51 -19.73
CA GLU A 483 14.06 15.21 -18.39
C GLU A 483 15.59 15.02 -18.40
N LYS A 484 16.15 14.39 -19.44
CA LYS A 484 17.61 14.26 -19.63
C LYS A 484 18.35 15.60 -19.74
N LEU A 485 17.67 16.71 -20.04
CA LEU A 485 18.29 18.04 -20.08
C LEU A 485 18.56 18.62 -18.69
N PHE A 486 17.89 18.10 -17.65
CA PHE A 486 17.98 18.60 -16.29
C PHE A 486 18.63 17.59 -15.32
N TRP A 487 18.90 16.36 -15.78
CA TRP A 487 19.35 15.25 -14.96
C TRP A 487 20.36 14.37 -15.69
N GLU A 488 21.43 13.98 -15.00
CA GLU A 488 22.27 12.87 -15.42
C GLU A 488 21.53 11.56 -15.11
N PRO A 489 21.11 10.79 -16.13
CA PRO A 489 20.19 9.67 -15.93
C PRO A 489 20.87 8.41 -15.37
N LEU A 490 22.19 8.29 -15.54
CA LEU A 490 22.94 7.07 -15.27
C LEU A 490 24.20 7.37 -14.47
N TYR A 491 24.49 6.49 -13.51
CA TYR A 491 25.69 6.52 -12.66
C TYR A 491 26.40 5.15 -12.75
N SER A 492 27.74 5.11 -12.77
CA SER A 492 28.58 3.90 -12.94
C SER A 492 28.19 3.02 -14.13
N ILE A 493 28.25 3.54 -15.35
CA ILE A 493 28.03 2.68 -16.53
C ILE A 493 29.29 1.94 -16.98
N ASP A 494 30.48 2.34 -16.52
CA ASP A 494 31.74 1.87 -17.11
C ASP A 494 32.30 0.58 -16.51
N ILE A 495 31.98 0.28 -15.24
CA ILE A 495 32.43 -0.97 -14.59
C ILE A 495 31.59 -2.13 -15.11
N GLU A 496 32.24 -3.14 -15.72
CA GLU A 496 31.55 -4.31 -16.26
C GLU A 496 30.91 -5.15 -15.16
N THR A 497 29.80 -5.83 -15.46
CA THR A 497 29.13 -6.71 -14.50
C THR A 497 29.88 -8.03 -14.30
N ALA A 498 29.79 -8.63 -13.11
CA ALA A 498 30.26 -9.99 -12.84
C ALA A 498 29.22 -11.07 -13.18
N MET A 499 28.02 -10.66 -13.62
CA MET A 499 26.96 -11.55 -14.06
C MET A 499 27.33 -12.22 -15.40
N ASP A 500 27.12 -13.53 -15.49
CA ASP A 500 27.29 -14.28 -16.73
C ASP A 500 25.95 -14.41 -17.47
N PHE A 501 25.81 -13.68 -18.58
CA PHE A 501 24.59 -13.67 -19.41
C PHE A 501 24.74 -14.57 -20.64
N LYS A 502 23.70 -15.35 -20.93
CA LYS A 502 23.61 -16.25 -22.10
C LYS A 502 22.62 -15.76 -23.15
N THR A 503 21.83 -14.74 -22.84
CA THR A 503 20.80 -14.19 -23.71
C THR A 503 20.98 -12.69 -23.91
N ASN A 504 20.19 -12.12 -24.83
CA ASN A 504 20.09 -10.67 -25.02
C ASN A 504 18.92 -10.05 -24.23
N ASP A 505 18.16 -10.86 -23.48
CA ASP A 505 17.15 -10.40 -22.52
C ASP A 505 17.79 -10.31 -21.13
N TYR A 506 18.71 -9.36 -20.97
CA TYR A 506 19.51 -9.22 -19.74
C TYR A 506 18.66 -9.03 -18.49
N VAL A 507 17.55 -8.28 -18.57
CA VAL A 507 16.67 -8.05 -17.41
C VAL A 507 15.91 -9.32 -17.06
N GLY A 508 15.35 -10.02 -18.06
CA GLY A 508 14.69 -11.31 -17.85
C GLY A 508 15.63 -12.36 -17.27
N GLU A 509 16.83 -12.49 -17.84
CA GLU A 509 17.84 -13.45 -17.38
C GLU A 509 18.38 -13.12 -15.99
N PHE A 510 18.58 -11.83 -15.67
CA PHE A 510 18.94 -11.38 -14.33
C PHE A 510 17.92 -11.89 -13.31
N PHE A 511 16.62 -11.62 -13.52
CA PHE A 511 15.62 -12.07 -12.56
C PHE A 511 15.47 -13.60 -12.52
N ASP A 512 15.70 -14.31 -13.63
CA ASP A 512 15.74 -15.77 -13.63
C ASP A 512 16.94 -16.31 -12.83
N GLN A 513 18.09 -15.63 -12.88
CA GLN A 513 19.26 -15.94 -12.03
C GLN A 513 18.99 -15.62 -10.56
N VAL A 514 18.41 -14.47 -10.25
CA VAL A 514 18.04 -14.09 -8.88
C VAL A 514 17.01 -15.05 -8.29
N ARG A 515 15.97 -15.41 -9.04
CA ARG A 515 14.96 -16.39 -8.59
C ARG A 515 15.61 -17.72 -8.20
N ARG A 516 16.60 -18.18 -8.97
CA ARG A 516 17.37 -19.39 -8.65
C ARG A 516 18.20 -19.24 -7.39
N ARG A 517 18.86 -18.09 -7.19
CA ARG A 517 19.63 -17.79 -5.95
C ARG A 517 18.73 -17.80 -4.72
N LEU A 518 17.60 -17.09 -4.78
CA LEU A 518 16.68 -16.95 -3.65
C LEU A 518 15.99 -18.27 -3.28
N GLY A 519 15.78 -19.18 -4.24
CA GLY A 519 15.10 -20.44 -4.01
C GLY A 519 13.69 -20.22 -3.42
N ALA A 520 13.43 -20.77 -2.23
CA ALA A 520 12.15 -20.60 -1.54
C ALA A 520 11.87 -19.14 -1.10
N ALA A 521 12.91 -18.32 -0.91
CA ALA A 521 12.76 -16.91 -0.58
C ALA A 521 12.17 -16.06 -1.73
N ALA A 522 12.21 -16.56 -2.98
CA ALA A 522 11.53 -15.89 -4.11
C ALA A 522 10.00 -16.05 -4.09
N GLY A 523 9.45 -16.76 -3.10
CA GLY A 523 8.02 -17.07 -3.01
C GLY A 523 7.63 -18.32 -3.79
N LYS A 524 6.32 -18.56 -3.88
CA LYS A 524 5.77 -19.71 -4.62
C LYS A 524 6.01 -19.53 -6.12
N ASN A 525 6.27 -20.62 -6.82
CA ASN A 525 6.41 -20.59 -8.28
C ASN A 525 5.09 -20.15 -8.93
N ASP A 526 5.13 -19.07 -9.71
CA ASP A 526 3.98 -18.55 -10.44
C ASP A 526 3.70 -19.35 -11.71
N ALA A 527 2.97 -20.45 -11.52
CA ALA A 527 2.59 -21.35 -12.60
C ALA A 527 1.53 -20.76 -13.55
N ILE A 528 0.90 -19.62 -13.22
CA ILE A 528 -0.13 -19.00 -14.05
C ILE A 528 0.49 -17.99 -15.01
N ASN A 529 1.33 -17.09 -14.50
CA ASN A 529 1.85 -15.96 -15.27
C ASN A 529 3.23 -16.23 -15.88
N HIS A 530 4.05 -17.09 -15.26
CA HIS A 530 5.45 -17.30 -15.65
C HIS A 530 5.72 -18.71 -16.20
N CYS A 531 4.69 -19.38 -16.69
CA CYS A 531 4.82 -20.71 -17.28
C CYS A 531 5.36 -20.65 -18.72
N ARG A 532 6.66 -20.99 -18.91
CA ARG A 532 7.32 -21.04 -20.23
C ARG A 532 7.21 -22.41 -20.94
N GLN A 533 6.67 -23.43 -20.28
CA GLN A 533 6.52 -24.80 -20.82
C GLN A 533 5.04 -25.16 -21.04
N GLU A 534 4.77 -26.13 -21.90
CA GLU A 534 3.40 -26.54 -22.24
C GLU A 534 2.66 -27.19 -21.04
N ALA A 535 3.41 -27.80 -20.11
CA ALA A 535 2.91 -28.34 -18.85
C ALA A 535 3.58 -27.64 -17.65
N CYS A 536 2.83 -26.80 -16.93
CA CYS A 536 3.21 -26.34 -15.60
C CYS A 536 2.16 -26.75 -14.57
N PRO A 537 2.11 -28.02 -14.14
CA PRO A 537 1.23 -28.41 -13.05
C PRO A 537 1.76 -27.85 -11.72
N GLN A 538 0.89 -27.22 -10.93
CA GLN A 538 1.16 -27.11 -9.49
C GLN A 538 0.87 -28.49 -8.88
N LEU A 539 1.93 -29.24 -8.57
CA LEU A 539 1.83 -30.62 -8.10
C LEU A 539 1.01 -30.75 -6.80
N ASP A 540 0.99 -29.70 -5.97
CA ASP A 540 0.28 -29.67 -4.70
C ASP A 540 -1.18 -29.18 -4.81
N ALA A 541 -1.63 -28.77 -6.00
CA ALA A 541 -2.97 -28.26 -6.21
C ALA A 541 -3.99 -29.38 -6.47
N SER A 542 -5.25 -29.21 -6.03
CA SER A 542 -6.33 -30.16 -6.33
C SER A 542 -6.60 -30.27 -7.84
N LEU A 543 -7.15 -31.40 -8.30
CA LEU A 543 -7.49 -31.59 -9.73
C LEU A 543 -8.40 -30.47 -10.27
N LEU A 544 -9.37 -30.05 -9.47
CA LEU A 544 -10.25 -28.92 -9.77
C LEU A 544 -9.43 -27.63 -10.00
N ARG A 545 -8.50 -27.34 -9.08
CA ARG A 545 -7.64 -26.16 -9.17
C ARG A 545 -6.74 -26.20 -10.40
N GLN A 546 -6.13 -27.34 -10.69
CA GLN A 546 -5.29 -27.54 -11.88
C GLN A 546 -6.07 -27.32 -13.19
N GLU A 547 -7.33 -27.78 -13.26
CA GLU A 547 -8.22 -27.56 -14.41
C GLU A 547 -8.51 -26.07 -14.63
N VAL A 548 -8.83 -25.34 -13.56
CA VAL A 548 -9.13 -23.90 -13.60
C VAL A 548 -7.86 -23.09 -13.91
N ASP A 549 -6.73 -23.40 -13.28
CA ASP A 549 -5.43 -22.74 -13.52
C ASP A 549 -4.98 -22.88 -14.98
N LYS A 550 -5.36 -23.96 -15.69
CA LYS A 550 -5.12 -24.09 -17.14
C LYS A 550 -5.84 -23.01 -17.94
N GLN A 551 -7.08 -22.67 -17.58
CA GLN A 551 -7.82 -21.58 -18.22
C GLN A 551 -7.28 -20.21 -17.78
N MET A 552 -6.88 -20.06 -16.51
CA MET A 552 -6.28 -18.82 -16.02
C MET A 552 -4.93 -18.53 -16.66
N ARG A 553 -4.14 -19.54 -17.01
CA ARG A 553 -2.94 -19.36 -17.87
C ARG A 553 -3.27 -18.80 -19.24
N ARG A 554 -4.31 -19.33 -19.89
CA ARG A 554 -4.77 -18.80 -21.19
C ARG A 554 -5.22 -17.35 -21.08
N LEU A 555 -5.83 -17.01 -19.94
CA LEU A 555 -6.25 -15.66 -19.61
C LEU A 555 -5.05 -14.73 -19.39
N ALA A 556 -4.06 -15.13 -18.59
CA ALA A 556 -2.81 -14.38 -18.35
C ALA A 556 -2.00 -14.12 -19.64
N GLY A 557 -2.14 -14.98 -20.65
CA GLY A 557 -1.54 -14.78 -21.96
C GLY A 557 -2.19 -13.70 -22.84
N LEU A 558 -3.34 -13.13 -22.43
CA LEU A 558 -3.98 -12.03 -23.16
C LEU A 558 -3.19 -10.73 -23.00
N LYS A 559 -3.09 -9.95 -24.09
CA LYS A 559 -2.33 -8.70 -24.11
C LYS A 559 -3.00 -7.60 -24.93
N GLY A 560 -2.62 -6.37 -24.63
CA GLY A 560 -3.02 -5.16 -25.32
C GLY A 560 -4.53 -5.02 -25.49
N LYS A 561 -4.99 -4.81 -26.73
CA LYS A 561 -6.41 -4.55 -27.05
C LYS A 561 -7.37 -5.71 -26.68
N GLN A 562 -6.86 -6.90 -26.37
CA GLN A 562 -7.68 -8.01 -25.84
C GLN A 562 -8.16 -7.76 -24.41
N LEU A 563 -7.50 -6.87 -23.67
CA LEU A 563 -7.80 -6.55 -22.27
C LEU A 563 -8.79 -5.39 -22.12
N LYS A 564 -9.29 -4.83 -23.22
CA LYS A 564 -10.11 -3.60 -23.25
C LYS A 564 -11.37 -3.67 -22.38
N ALA A 565 -11.93 -4.86 -22.16
CA ALA A 565 -13.12 -5.05 -21.34
C ALA A 565 -12.81 -5.30 -19.85
N LEU A 566 -11.54 -5.39 -19.46
CA LEU A 566 -11.20 -5.51 -18.04
C LEU A 566 -11.01 -4.11 -17.44
N PRO A 567 -11.50 -3.89 -16.20
CA PRO A 567 -11.00 -2.80 -15.38
C PRO A 567 -9.57 -3.12 -14.91
N GLU A 568 -8.96 -2.22 -14.14
CA GLU A 568 -7.58 -2.41 -13.67
C GLU A 568 -7.45 -3.57 -12.67
N VAL A 569 -8.39 -3.67 -11.72
CA VAL A 569 -8.46 -4.79 -10.77
C VAL A 569 -9.86 -5.38 -10.77
N ALA A 570 -9.98 -6.67 -11.07
CA ALA A 570 -11.23 -7.41 -10.95
C ALA A 570 -11.09 -8.68 -10.14
N PHE A 571 -12.06 -8.98 -9.27
CA PHE A 571 -12.15 -10.28 -8.62
C PHE A 571 -13.07 -11.20 -9.41
N VAL A 572 -12.62 -12.43 -9.62
CA VAL A 572 -13.34 -13.46 -10.36
C VAL A 572 -13.61 -14.61 -9.42
N ARG A 573 -14.89 -14.82 -9.12
CA ARG A 573 -15.37 -16.03 -8.46
C ARG A 573 -15.65 -17.11 -9.50
N ILE A 574 -15.04 -18.27 -9.34
CA ILE A 574 -15.32 -19.47 -10.12
C ILE A 574 -16.29 -20.36 -9.34
N GLU A 575 -17.54 -20.39 -9.79
CA GLU A 575 -18.61 -21.15 -9.15
C GLU A 575 -18.56 -22.60 -9.60
N THR A 576 -18.39 -23.50 -8.64
CA THR A 576 -18.26 -24.95 -8.85
C THR A 576 -19.58 -25.69 -8.66
N GLY A 577 -20.63 -24.99 -8.21
CA GLY A 577 -21.88 -25.57 -7.72
C GLY A 577 -21.84 -25.98 -6.25
N GLN A 578 -20.65 -25.98 -5.62
CA GLN A 578 -20.46 -26.17 -4.19
C GLN A 578 -19.72 -24.95 -3.62
N PRO A 579 -20.39 -24.02 -2.91
CA PRO A 579 -19.78 -22.76 -2.50
C PRO A 579 -18.45 -22.87 -1.73
N GLN A 580 -18.23 -23.98 -1.02
CA GLN A 580 -16.99 -24.26 -0.27
C GLN A 580 -15.80 -24.68 -1.16
N GLN A 581 -16.05 -25.01 -2.43
CA GLN A 581 -15.03 -25.37 -3.42
C GLN A 581 -14.83 -24.27 -4.46
N ASP A 582 -15.60 -23.19 -4.38
CA ASP A 582 -15.46 -22.04 -5.28
C ASP A 582 -14.05 -21.45 -5.14
N LEU A 583 -13.50 -21.04 -6.28
CA LEU A 583 -12.15 -20.49 -6.35
C LEU A 583 -12.24 -19.00 -6.64
N VAL A 584 -11.26 -18.24 -6.13
CA VAL A 584 -11.13 -16.81 -6.40
C VAL A 584 -9.80 -16.53 -7.11
N TYR A 585 -9.85 -15.61 -8.06
CA TYR A 585 -8.69 -15.05 -8.73
C TYR A 585 -8.83 -13.54 -8.83
N THR A 586 -7.72 -12.85 -8.73
CA THR A 586 -7.62 -11.43 -9.06
C THR A 586 -7.02 -11.26 -10.45
N LEU A 587 -7.69 -10.49 -11.29
CA LEU A 587 -7.19 -10.04 -12.59
C LEU A 587 -6.65 -8.62 -12.43
N VAL A 588 -5.37 -8.43 -12.74
CA VAL A 588 -4.69 -7.12 -12.68
C VAL A 588 -4.20 -6.76 -14.07
N VAL A 589 -4.76 -5.71 -14.67
CA VAL A 589 -4.27 -5.17 -15.94
C VAL A 589 -3.08 -4.28 -15.67
N ASP A 590 -1.89 -4.72 -16.07
CA ASP A 590 -0.68 -3.90 -15.98
C ASP A 590 -0.66 -2.94 -17.18
N LYS A 591 -0.96 -1.66 -16.94
CA LYS A 591 -0.99 -0.64 -17.99
C LYS A 591 0.42 -0.23 -18.38
N ALA A 592 0.79 -0.46 -19.63
CA ALA A 592 2.09 -0.05 -20.14
C ALA A 592 2.20 1.48 -20.29
N LEU A 593 3.27 2.03 -19.74
CA LEU A 593 3.63 3.44 -19.88
C LEU A 593 4.97 3.57 -20.62
N SER A 594 5.05 4.56 -21.50
CA SER A 594 6.30 4.89 -22.21
C SER A 594 7.40 5.43 -21.28
N ASN A 595 7.02 6.03 -20.15
CA ASN A 595 7.89 6.45 -19.06
C ASN A 595 7.05 6.80 -17.82
N VAL A 596 7.69 6.97 -16.66
CA VAL A 596 7.08 7.42 -15.38
C VAL A 596 7.62 8.77 -14.90
N SER A 597 8.19 9.55 -15.82
CA SER A 597 8.91 10.80 -15.55
C SER A 597 8.04 12.01 -15.19
N PHE A 598 6.73 11.95 -15.41
CA PHE A 598 5.83 13.09 -15.25
C PHE A 598 4.72 12.80 -14.25
N MET A 599 4.42 13.80 -13.43
CA MET A 599 3.37 13.73 -12.40
C MET A 599 1.95 13.77 -12.98
N PHE A 600 1.78 14.40 -14.15
CA PHE A 600 0.47 14.67 -14.75
C PHE A 600 0.32 14.00 -16.12
N VAL A 601 -0.92 14.03 -16.64
CA VAL A 601 -1.29 13.66 -18.02
C VAL A 601 -0.78 12.27 -18.44
N GLU A 602 -1.00 11.27 -17.59
CA GLU A 602 -0.61 9.88 -17.85
C GLU A 602 -1.13 9.36 -19.19
N SER A 603 -2.32 9.80 -19.62
CA SER A 603 -2.95 9.43 -20.89
C SER A 603 -2.04 9.62 -22.11
N LEU A 604 -1.18 10.64 -22.12
CA LEU A 604 -0.22 10.89 -23.21
C LEU A 604 0.94 9.90 -23.23
N ARG A 605 1.17 9.17 -22.13
CA ARG A 605 2.25 8.20 -21.97
C ARG A 605 1.77 6.76 -22.09
N ARG A 606 0.46 6.51 -22.14
CA ARG A 606 -0.13 5.17 -22.26
C ARG A 606 0.25 4.51 -23.59
N VAL A 607 0.59 3.23 -23.52
CA VAL A 607 0.88 2.37 -24.68
C VAL A 607 -0.04 1.15 -24.62
N PRO A 608 -1.35 1.29 -24.93
CA PRO A 608 -2.33 0.22 -24.73
C PRO A 608 -2.02 -1.07 -25.48
N GLU A 609 -1.24 -1.01 -26.57
CA GLU A 609 -0.77 -2.18 -27.31
C GLU A 609 0.13 -3.10 -26.47
N HIS A 610 0.78 -2.58 -25.44
CA HIS A 610 1.74 -3.28 -24.59
C HIS A 610 1.17 -3.67 -23.22
N ASP A 611 -0.12 -3.40 -22.96
CA ASP A 611 -0.74 -3.81 -21.70
C ASP A 611 -0.65 -5.34 -21.51
N THR A 612 -0.36 -5.77 -20.29
CA THR A 612 -0.32 -7.18 -19.92
C THR A 612 -1.37 -7.48 -18.86
N LEU A 613 -1.63 -8.77 -18.65
CA LEU A 613 -2.51 -9.22 -17.59
C LEU A 613 -1.72 -10.09 -16.62
N THR A 614 -1.77 -9.73 -15.34
CA THR A 614 -1.34 -10.60 -14.25
C THR A 614 -2.58 -11.24 -13.62
N VAL A 615 -2.61 -12.57 -13.51
CA VAL A 615 -3.68 -13.33 -12.87
C VAL A 615 -3.15 -13.95 -11.58
N VAL A 616 -3.64 -13.47 -10.45
CA VAL A 616 -3.17 -13.91 -9.13
C VAL A 616 -4.22 -14.85 -8.53
N PRO A 617 -3.83 -16.05 -8.07
CA PRO A 617 -4.61 -16.81 -7.09
C PRO A 617 -5.04 -15.93 -5.93
N ASP A 618 -6.30 -16.01 -5.50
CA ASP A 618 -6.75 -15.30 -4.31
C ASP A 618 -6.83 -13.77 -4.53
N PHE A 619 -6.68 -12.99 -3.46
CA PHE A 619 -6.97 -11.56 -3.44
C PHE A 619 -5.73 -10.68 -3.57
N LEU A 620 -5.80 -9.69 -4.45
CA LEU A 620 -4.82 -8.63 -4.57
C LEU A 620 -5.50 -7.27 -4.75
N GLY A 621 -5.13 -6.30 -3.91
CA GLY A 621 -5.69 -4.95 -3.96
C GLY A 621 -6.83 -4.71 -2.98
N SER A 622 -6.90 -3.47 -2.48
CA SER A 622 -7.90 -3.03 -1.51
C SER A 622 -9.22 -2.57 -2.14
N TYR A 623 -9.19 -2.31 -3.46
CA TYR A 623 -10.26 -1.66 -4.21
C TYR A 623 -10.59 -2.48 -5.46
N PRO A 624 -11.43 -3.51 -5.35
CA PRO A 624 -11.91 -4.19 -6.54
C PRO A 624 -12.71 -3.20 -7.40
N ASN A 625 -12.29 -2.99 -8.64
CA ASN A 625 -13.04 -2.14 -9.56
C ASN A 625 -14.29 -2.84 -10.09
N PHE A 626 -14.28 -4.17 -10.14
CA PHE A 626 -15.42 -4.95 -10.61
C PHE A 626 -15.34 -6.40 -10.16
N PHE A 627 -16.50 -7.04 -10.03
CA PHE A 627 -16.60 -8.47 -9.77
C PHE A 627 -17.13 -9.21 -10.99
N PHE A 628 -16.58 -10.39 -11.21
CA PHE A 628 -17.11 -11.39 -12.12
C PHE A 628 -17.50 -12.65 -11.35
N ALA A 629 -18.64 -13.24 -11.73
CA ALA A 629 -19.08 -14.55 -11.25
C ALA A 629 -19.20 -15.46 -12.47
N VAL A 630 -18.43 -16.54 -12.48
CA VAL A 630 -18.28 -17.42 -13.65
C VAL A 630 -18.45 -18.86 -13.22
N LYS A 631 -19.44 -19.56 -13.79
CA LYS A 631 -19.57 -21.00 -13.56
C LYS A 631 -18.39 -21.74 -14.18
N LYS A 632 -17.90 -22.79 -13.50
CA LYS A 632 -16.72 -23.57 -13.95
C LYS A 632 -16.85 -24.03 -15.40
N ASP A 633 -18.02 -24.53 -15.80
CA ASP A 633 -18.33 -25.01 -17.15
C ASP A 633 -18.36 -23.88 -18.21
N GLN A 634 -18.54 -22.63 -17.79
CA GLN A 634 -18.54 -21.44 -18.65
C GLN A 634 -17.19 -20.72 -18.70
N LEU A 635 -16.16 -21.22 -18.00
CA LEU A 635 -14.87 -20.54 -17.91
C LEU A 635 -14.17 -20.41 -19.26
N ASN A 636 -14.29 -21.41 -20.15
CA ASN A 636 -13.76 -21.30 -21.51
C ASN A 636 -14.47 -20.18 -22.30
N ASP A 637 -15.79 -20.04 -22.15
CA ASP A 637 -16.56 -18.97 -22.79
C ASP A 637 -16.17 -17.60 -22.24
N PHE A 638 -15.94 -17.47 -20.93
CA PHE A 638 -15.45 -16.24 -20.31
C PHE A 638 -14.15 -15.75 -20.95
N VAL A 639 -13.14 -16.64 -21.05
CA VAL A 639 -11.84 -16.32 -21.66
C VAL A 639 -11.99 -15.94 -23.14
N ASN A 640 -12.78 -16.69 -23.91
CA ASN A 640 -12.98 -16.44 -25.33
C ASN A 640 -13.75 -15.15 -25.61
N MET A 641 -14.82 -14.89 -24.84
CA MET A 641 -15.61 -13.67 -24.98
C MET A 641 -14.81 -12.44 -24.58
N LEU A 642 -14.01 -12.52 -23.50
CA LEU A 642 -13.13 -11.42 -23.11
C LEU A 642 -12.15 -11.07 -24.23
N LYS A 643 -11.44 -12.07 -24.78
CA LYS A 643 -10.49 -11.89 -25.89
C LYS A 643 -11.10 -11.18 -27.12
N GLN A 644 -12.39 -11.40 -27.34
CA GLN A 644 -13.17 -10.86 -28.47
C GLN A 644 -13.90 -9.55 -28.14
N ALA A 645 -14.01 -9.16 -26.87
CA ALA A 645 -14.73 -7.98 -26.39
C ALA A 645 -13.99 -6.67 -26.72
N ARG A 646 -14.08 -6.23 -27.99
CA ARG A 646 -13.33 -5.07 -28.50
C ARG A 646 -14.20 -3.87 -28.88
N THR A 647 -15.48 -4.11 -29.15
CA THR A 647 -16.49 -3.11 -29.50
C THR A 647 -17.44 -2.86 -28.32
N PRO A 648 -18.09 -1.68 -28.24
CA PRO A 648 -19.07 -1.41 -27.18
C PRO A 648 -20.14 -2.52 -27.05
N LYS A 649 -20.66 -3.03 -28.17
CA LYS A 649 -21.66 -4.10 -28.19
C LYS A 649 -21.13 -5.42 -27.62
N SER A 650 -19.92 -5.83 -28.03
CA SER A 650 -19.30 -7.07 -27.52
C SER A 650 -18.89 -6.97 -26.04
N ILE A 651 -18.45 -5.78 -25.61
CA ILE A 651 -18.09 -5.50 -24.21
C ILE A 651 -19.34 -5.57 -23.33
N GLU A 652 -20.43 -4.92 -23.75
CA GLU A 652 -21.71 -4.97 -23.04
C GLU A 652 -22.25 -6.40 -22.94
N ALA A 653 -22.15 -7.19 -24.01
CA ALA A 653 -22.53 -8.61 -23.99
C ALA A 653 -21.70 -9.44 -23.01
N PHE A 654 -20.40 -9.15 -22.86
CA PHE A 654 -19.52 -9.80 -21.89
C PHE A 654 -19.93 -9.46 -20.45
N TYR A 655 -20.09 -8.18 -20.12
CA TYR A 655 -20.51 -7.75 -18.78
C TYR A 655 -21.91 -8.24 -18.42
N ARG A 656 -22.86 -8.27 -19.37
CA ARG A 656 -24.19 -8.82 -19.13
C ARG A 656 -24.16 -10.31 -18.78
N ARG A 657 -23.20 -11.07 -19.32
CA ARG A 657 -23.11 -12.52 -19.08
C ARG A 657 -22.37 -12.87 -17.79
N PHE A 658 -21.32 -12.14 -17.45
CA PHE A 658 -20.39 -12.54 -16.37
C PHE A 658 -20.21 -11.50 -15.26
N GLY A 659 -20.63 -10.25 -15.48
CA GLY A 659 -20.37 -9.13 -14.57
C GLY A 659 -21.40 -9.01 -13.45
N VAL A 660 -20.93 -8.67 -12.25
CA VAL A 660 -21.80 -8.28 -11.12
C VAL A 660 -21.89 -6.75 -11.13
N ARG A 661 -22.89 -6.19 -11.79
CA ARG A 661 -23.03 -4.72 -11.89
C ARG A 661 -23.50 -4.09 -10.58
N ARG A 662 -23.34 -2.77 -10.44
CA ARG A 662 -23.93 -1.97 -9.34
C ARG A 662 -25.44 -2.14 -9.19
N SER A 663 -26.13 -2.45 -10.27
CA SER A 663 -27.57 -2.73 -10.32
C SER A 663 -27.93 -4.17 -9.96
N ASN A 664 -26.95 -5.07 -9.81
CA ASN A 664 -27.22 -6.48 -9.52
C ASN A 664 -27.81 -6.60 -8.10
N PRO A 665 -29.04 -7.12 -7.94
CA PRO A 665 -29.68 -7.22 -6.62
C PRO A 665 -28.90 -8.09 -5.63
N GLU A 666 -28.05 -9.00 -6.11
CA GLU A 666 -27.24 -9.91 -5.28
C GLU A 666 -25.83 -9.37 -4.99
N ILE A 667 -25.50 -8.10 -5.32
CA ILE A 667 -24.14 -7.59 -5.17
C ILE A 667 -23.60 -7.71 -3.74
N TRP A 668 -24.45 -7.54 -2.72
CA TRP A 668 -24.06 -7.68 -1.31
C TRP A 668 -23.66 -9.11 -0.99
N ARG A 669 -24.41 -10.12 -1.47
CA ARG A 669 -24.04 -11.53 -1.35
C ARG A 669 -22.67 -11.85 -1.98
N TYR A 670 -22.35 -11.25 -3.12
CA TYR A 670 -21.02 -11.41 -3.72
C TYR A 670 -19.95 -10.71 -2.89
N SER A 671 -20.19 -9.47 -2.47
CA SER A 671 -19.28 -8.69 -1.64
C SER A 671 -18.96 -9.41 -0.32
N ASP A 672 -19.98 -9.91 0.37
CA ASP A 672 -19.83 -10.62 1.63
C ASP A 672 -19.05 -11.92 1.44
N TRP A 673 -19.37 -12.70 0.39
CA TRP A 673 -18.59 -13.90 0.06
C TRP A 673 -17.12 -13.58 -0.20
N PHE A 674 -16.81 -12.52 -0.96
CA PHE A 674 -15.41 -12.13 -1.20
C PHE A 674 -14.70 -11.72 0.11
N ASN A 675 -15.36 -10.97 0.99
CA ASN A 675 -14.78 -10.56 2.27
C ASN A 675 -14.58 -11.76 3.22
N GLU A 676 -15.52 -12.71 3.25
CA GLU A 676 -15.40 -13.96 4.01
C GLU A 676 -14.23 -14.81 3.50
N GLN A 677 -14.13 -15.01 2.19
CA GLN A 677 -13.01 -15.74 1.59
C GLN A 677 -11.68 -15.03 1.83
N HIS A 678 -11.65 -13.70 1.76
CA HIS A 678 -10.44 -12.92 2.03
C HIS A 678 -9.96 -13.12 3.46
N LYS A 679 -10.88 -13.13 4.43
CA LYS A 679 -10.57 -13.44 5.83
C LYS A 679 -10.01 -14.85 6.00
N LEU A 680 -10.61 -15.85 5.34
CA LEU A 680 -10.14 -17.24 5.40
C LEU A 680 -8.76 -17.44 4.78
N GLN A 681 -8.47 -16.77 3.66
CA GLN A 681 -7.24 -16.97 2.89
C GLN A 681 -6.07 -16.11 3.39
N ASN A 682 -6.32 -14.86 3.78
CA ASN A 682 -5.28 -13.89 4.15
C ASN A 682 -5.17 -13.66 5.68
N GLY A 683 -6.05 -14.27 6.48
CA GLY A 683 -5.97 -14.29 7.94
C GLY A 683 -5.77 -12.91 8.55
N LEU A 684 -4.69 -12.73 9.31
CA LEU A 684 -4.33 -11.48 9.97
C LEU A 684 -4.22 -10.27 9.04
N LYS A 685 -3.95 -10.47 7.75
CA LYS A 685 -3.79 -9.36 6.80
C LYS A 685 -5.12 -8.91 6.19
N ALA A 686 -6.22 -9.60 6.49
CA ALA A 686 -7.51 -9.35 5.86
C ALA A 686 -8.22 -8.13 6.46
N GLY A 687 -8.66 -7.23 5.58
CA GLY A 687 -9.59 -6.15 5.93
C GLY A 687 -10.75 -6.13 4.95
N LEU A 688 -11.80 -5.36 5.27
CA LEU A 688 -12.92 -5.19 4.34
C LEU A 688 -12.47 -4.46 3.07
N PHE A 689 -12.88 -4.96 1.90
CA PHE A 689 -12.66 -4.27 0.63
C PHE A 689 -13.51 -3.01 0.51
N ASP A 690 -12.98 -1.99 -0.15
CA ASP A 690 -13.67 -0.71 -0.35
C ASP A 690 -14.19 -0.63 -1.80
N LEU A 691 -15.51 -0.48 -1.93
CA LEU A 691 -16.23 -0.40 -3.21
C LEU A 691 -16.38 1.02 -3.76
N ASN A 692 -15.70 2.02 -3.18
CA ASN A 692 -15.73 3.40 -3.70
C ASN A 692 -15.21 3.53 -5.14
N ARG A 693 -14.34 2.61 -5.59
CA ARG A 693 -13.79 2.53 -6.95
C ARG A 693 -14.50 1.50 -7.83
N TYR A 694 -15.65 0.98 -7.39
CA TYR A 694 -16.41 0.01 -8.15
C TYR A 694 -17.03 0.68 -9.38
N GLN A 695 -16.74 0.18 -10.57
CA GLN A 695 -17.09 0.84 -11.82
C GLN A 695 -18.55 0.55 -12.23
N ASN A 696 -19.16 1.49 -12.95
CA ASN A 696 -20.48 1.33 -13.57
C ASN A 696 -20.35 0.75 -15.00
N LEU A 697 -19.81 -0.47 -15.08
CA LEU A 697 -19.53 -1.20 -16.33
C LEU A 697 -20.73 -1.97 -16.85
#